data_AF-A0A3N5VY64-F1
#
_entry.id   AF-A0A3N5VY64-F1
#
_cell.length_a   1.000
_cell.length_b   1.000
_cell.length_c   1.000
_cell.angle_alpha   90.00
_cell.angle_beta   90.00
_cell.angle_gamma   90.00
#
_symmetry.space_group_name_H-M   'P 1'
#
loop_
_entity.id
_entity.type
_entity.pdbx_description
1 polymer ?
#
loop_
_entity_poly.entity_id
_entity_poly.type
_entity_poly.pdbx_seq_one_letter_code
_entity_poly.pdbx_strand_id
1 'polypeptide(L)'
;MGEKIGLRFSEEMSGYLGEGIDDFAEGERAGKEKKNKISFDLKIFIDDLDKFCSLSGRKATFEGTVCFPPLGRNLPVRNGEFSLFVPDRETGKRQMIYSFAFTGKDGNDYFLAGHKILHHEPRQFDLPDDITTLYTRLYRGASSQAPLFGTGILHFRLSTLPFMLASFQVTGARSLSEKLKAVTRFYSFCYGEIRDTYLCRMSPIYHCEYENLVLNGVLRGEGGGENPFFFFSGVHSKDFPWGDGEVFWDVGLAIREAENKWRRFALTDRVIEGLDVDIHSGSYRYKGPIFEIVEGHRVFKSELDDPQTSGRLRLRRVEAEINLRFESRPLKTVHLPFSFLPRLRLLPKKTQEEIRDWFPHLRTLGLHLTPHRVRILEGRIDLVAGPSQSRYLMIQEATGGEGEISTFQNLRWPKIYYNYFCAPAPSGKDCRIRIRSDLLRGNRKDWVVDRLQEKLGKMVRFAASVDLQIGEEGVRRSPRGKEKWERAGEPILEINNDHFPTAVFQRRVVALRDAKGHEYLALEENMDTLNLGSIRSNRVAKAAAIRGPDKFANLDEVLERTGFFEKLREAGSRTGKKKEDLAIIVKPNFMFMYSTKDRSTFTDPELIEHLIKRIHEKGYRNLSCAEARSTYGTFFKNREVKTVAAHIGLSGGNYRILDLSDDLEEYSFSGKLGRHFVNREW
;
A
#
# COMPACT_ATOMS: atom_id res chain seq x y z
N MET A 1 9.64 -37.96 9.78
CA MET A 1 8.87 -36.71 9.89
C MET A 1 7.73 -36.94 10.86
N GLY A 2 7.57 -36.12 11.90
CA GLY A 2 6.37 -36.20 12.74
C GLY A 2 5.16 -35.69 11.95
N GLU A 3 3.98 -36.27 12.15
CA GLU A 3 2.74 -35.69 11.63
C GLU A 3 2.58 -34.25 12.13
N LYS A 4 2.26 -33.34 11.22
CA LYS A 4 1.97 -31.95 11.56
C LYS A 4 0.57 -31.85 12.18
N ILE A 5 0.39 -30.92 13.11
CA ILE A 5 -0.92 -30.70 13.74
C ILE A 5 -1.82 -29.98 12.73
N GLY A 6 -2.96 -30.59 12.43
CA GLY A 6 -3.98 -30.06 11.53
C GLY A 6 -5.35 -29.94 12.19
N LEU A 7 -6.31 -29.36 11.48
CA LEU A 7 -7.67 -29.12 11.95
C LEU A 7 -8.70 -29.43 10.86
N ARG A 8 -9.82 -30.04 11.24
CA ARG A 8 -10.97 -30.29 10.37
C ARG A 8 -12.25 -29.84 11.04
N PHE A 9 -13.16 -29.25 10.28
CA PHE A 9 -14.49 -28.86 10.76
C PHE A 9 -15.47 -28.76 9.59
N SER A 10 -16.76 -28.74 9.89
CA SER A 10 -17.84 -28.70 8.92
C SER A 10 -18.58 -27.35 8.93
N GLU A 11 -18.92 -26.85 7.75
CA GLU A 11 -19.68 -25.60 7.55
C GLU A 11 -20.83 -25.86 6.58
N GLU A 12 -22.02 -25.33 6.91
CA GLU A 12 -23.20 -25.34 6.04
C GLU A 12 -23.56 -23.90 5.67
N MET A 13 -23.86 -23.66 4.39
CA MET A 13 -24.42 -22.38 3.94
C MET A 13 -25.61 -22.61 3.02
N SER A 14 -26.59 -21.71 3.08
CA SER A 14 -27.76 -21.76 2.20
C SER A 14 -28.30 -20.39 1.84
N GLY A 15 -28.91 -20.27 0.67
CA GLY A 15 -29.50 -19.03 0.18
C GLY A 15 -30.16 -19.21 -1.17
N TYR A 16 -30.12 -18.16 -2.00
CA TYR A 16 -30.83 -18.13 -3.28
C TYR A 16 -29.94 -17.58 -4.39
N LEU A 17 -30.10 -18.13 -5.59
CA LEU A 17 -29.32 -17.76 -6.77
C LEU A 17 -30.24 -17.48 -7.96
N GLY A 18 -29.97 -16.37 -8.65
CA GLY A 18 -30.66 -15.93 -9.86
C GLY A 18 -29.81 -16.20 -11.10
N GLU A 19 -30.40 -16.82 -12.11
CA GLU A 19 -29.74 -17.14 -13.38
C GLU A 19 -29.69 -15.92 -14.30
N GLY A 20 -28.55 -15.71 -14.98
CA GLY A 20 -28.35 -14.65 -15.96
C GLY A 20 -28.27 -13.23 -15.38
N ILE A 21 -28.08 -13.09 -14.06
CA ILE A 21 -27.95 -11.82 -13.35
C ILE A 21 -26.51 -11.67 -12.86
N ASP A 22 -25.96 -10.45 -12.92
CA ASP A 22 -24.62 -10.14 -12.40
C ASP A 22 -24.67 -9.51 -10.99
N ASP A 23 -25.65 -8.66 -10.69
CA ASP A 23 -25.80 -8.07 -9.36
C ASP A 23 -26.24 -9.11 -8.32
N PHE A 24 -25.56 -9.15 -7.16
CA PHE A 24 -25.81 -10.16 -6.13
C PHE A 24 -27.19 -10.00 -5.46
N ALA A 25 -27.62 -8.77 -5.19
CA ALA A 25 -28.88 -8.50 -4.49
C ALA A 25 -30.06 -8.78 -5.41
N GLU A 26 -29.95 -8.40 -6.69
CA GLU A 26 -30.92 -8.76 -7.72
C GLU A 26 -30.98 -10.28 -7.93
N GLY A 27 -29.81 -10.94 -7.97
CA GLY A 27 -29.69 -12.39 -8.09
C GLY A 27 -30.38 -13.13 -6.93
N GLU A 28 -30.18 -12.68 -5.69
CA GLU A 28 -30.86 -13.24 -4.51
C GLU A 28 -32.39 -13.05 -4.60
N ARG A 29 -32.85 -11.84 -4.96
CA ARG A 29 -34.28 -11.54 -5.10
C ARG A 29 -34.95 -12.41 -6.17
N ALA A 30 -34.36 -12.50 -7.36
CA ALA A 30 -34.87 -13.32 -8.44
C ALA A 30 -34.84 -14.83 -8.08
N GLY A 31 -33.79 -15.26 -7.38
CA GLY A 31 -33.68 -16.63 -6.86
C GLY A 31 -34.79 -16.96 -5.85
N LYS A 32 -35.14 -16.01 -4.97
CA LYS A 32 -36.26 -16.15 -4.02
C LYS A 32 -37.60 -16.29 -4.74
N GLU A 33 -37.87 -15.44 -5.73
CA GLU A 33 -39.10 -15.46 -6.54
C GLU A 33 -39.27 -16.80 -7.27
N LYS A 34 -38.18 -17.32 -7.84
CA LYS A 34 -38.16 -18.63 -8.54
C LYS A 34 -38.01 -19.84 -7.61
N LYS A 35 -37.85 -19.64 -6.31
CA LYS A 35 -37.53 -20.69 -5.31
C LYS A 35 -36.26 -21.48 -5.66
N ASN A 36 -35.31 -20.84 -6.32
CA ASN A 36 -34.00 -21.39 -6.68
C ASN A 36 -33.06 -21.36 -5.48
N LYS A 37 -33.32 -22.24 -4.52
CA LYS A 37 -32.49 -22.38 -3.31
C LYS A 37 -31.16 -23.04 -3.66
N ILE A 38 -30.04 -22.47 -3.21
CA ILE A 38 -28.71 -23.07 -3.28
C ILE A 38 -28.21 -23.34 -1.86
N SER A 39 -27.54 -24.47 -1.65
CA SER A 39 -26.84 -24.76 -0.39
C SER A 39 -25.62 -25.63 -0.62
N PHE A 40 -24.67 -25.57 0.30
CA PHE A 40 -23.55 -26.49 0.35
C PHE A 40 -23.27 -26.93 1.78
N ASP A 41 -22.75 -28.15 1.88
CA ASP A 41 -22.28 -28.79 3.10
C ASP A 41 -20.81 -29.16 2.88
N LEU A 42 -19.92 -28.47 3.58
CA LEU A 42 -18.47 -28.59 3.40
C LEU A 42 -17.81 -29.16 4.64
N LYS A 43 -16.73 -29.90 4.42
CA LYS A 43 -15.78 -30.32 5.44
C LYS A 43 -14.42 -29.77 5.06
N ILE A 44 -13.94 -28.82 5.86
CA ILE A 44 -12.69 -28.08 5.64
C ILE A 44 -11.54 -28.85 6.27
N PHE A 45 -10.40 -28.87 5.56
CA PHE A 45 -9.16 -29.54 5.94
C PHE A 45 -8.00 -28.55 5.99
N ILE A 46 -7.43 -28.39 7.19
CA ILE A 46 -6.20 -27.67 7.44
C ILE A 46 -5.14 -28.71 7.79
N ASP A 47 -4.22 -28.99 6.87
CA ASP A 47 -3.18 -30.02 7.07
C ASP A 47 -2.05 -29.56 8.01
N ASP A 48 -1.75 -28.26 8.00
CA ASP A 48 -0.72 -27.62 8.82
C ASP A 48 -1.29 -26.35 9.42
N LEU A 49 -1.69 -26.42 10.69
CA LEU A 49 -2.31 -25.30 11.39
C LEU A 49 -1.34 -24.12 11.59
N ASP A 50 -0.04 -24.40 11.77
CA ASP A 50 0.94 -23.34 11.95
C ASP A 50 1.16 -22.56 10.64
N LYS A 51 1.24 -23.28 9.50
CA LYS A 51 1.26 -22.63 8.18
C LYS A 51 -0.05 -21.90 7.90
N PHE A 52 -1.21 -22.48 8.23
CA PHE A 52 -2.50 -21.83 7.98
C PHE A 52 -2.66 -20.47 8.69
N CYS A 53 -2.12 -20.37 9.90
CA CYS A 53 -2.14 -19.12 10.66
C CYS A 53 -1.06 -18.12 10.22
N SER A 54 -0.14 -18.48 9.32
CA SER A 54 0.84 -17.53 8.75
C SER A 54 0.16 -16.59 7.74
N LEU A 55 0.82 -15.47 7.40
CA LEU A 55 0.21 -14.44 6.54
C LEU A 55 0.00 -14.92 5.08
N SER A 56 0.93 -15.72 4.57
CA SER A 56 0.90 -16.30 3.23
C SER A 56 0.09 -17.60 3.16
N GLY A 57 -0.02 -18.32 4.29
CA GLY A 57 -0.50 -19.70 4.33
C GLY A 57 -1.99 -19.88 4.57
N ARG A 58 -2.81 -18.81 4.59
CA ARG A 58 -4.26 -18.79 4.96
C ARG A 58 -5.20 -19.56 4.02
N LYS A 59 -4.72 -20.62 3.35
CA LYS A 59 -5.43 -21.49 2.40
C LYS A 59 -5.61 -22.88 2.98
N ALA A 60 -6.80 -23.43 2.80
CA ALA A 60 -7.22 -24.78 3.18
C ALA A 60 -7.97 -25.42 2.02
N THR A 61 -8.13 -26.74 2.08
CA THR A 61 -8.96 -27.48 1.11
C THR A 61 -10.27 -27.88 1.76
N PHE A 62 -11.27 -28.24 0.96
CA PHE A 62 -12.48 -28.87 1.47
C PHE A 62 -13.07 -29.88 0.49
N GLU A 63 -13.83 -30.81 1.05
CA GLU A 63 -14.74 -31.68 0.31
C GLU A 63 -16.17 -31.43 0.77
N GLY A 64 -17.15 -31.89 0.01
CA GLY A 64 -18.54 -31.67 0.38
C GLY A 64 -19.50 -31.91 -0.76
N THR A 65 -20.71 -31.42 -0.58
CA THR A 65 -21.74 -31.46 -1.61
C THR A 65 -22.42 -30.12 -1.78
N VAL A 66 -22.89 -29.85 -3.00
CA VAL A 66 -23.72 -28.70 -3.33
C VAL A 66 -25.10 -29.17 -3.79
N CYS A 67 -26.13 -28.48 -3.33
CA CYS A 67 -27.52 -28.65 -3.75
C CYS A 67 -27.98 -27.37 -4.43
N PHE A 68 -28.35 -27.46 -5.70
CA PHE A 68 -28.98 -26.37 -6.43
C PHE A 68 -30.01 -26.98 -7.38
N PRO A 69 -31.30 -27.03 -7.03
CA PRO A 69 -32.32 -27.80 -7.74
C PRO A 69 -32.33 -27.65 -9.27
N PRO A 70 -32.05 -26.46 -9.86
CA PRO A 70 -31.92 -26.34 -11.32
C PRO A 70 -30.81 -27.21 -11.94
N LEU A 71 -29.74 -27.49 -11.20
CA LEU A 71 -28.60 -28.31 -11.66
C LEU A 71 -28.51 -29.68 -10.97
N GLY A 72 -29.17 -29.87 -9.82
CA GLY A 72 -29.20 -31.14 -9.10
C GLY A 72 -29.17 -31.03 -7.58
N ARG A 73 -29.05 -32.17 -6.92
CA ARG A 73 -28.96 -32.29 -5.45
C ARG A 73 -27.80 -33.22 -5.13
N ASN A 74 -27.12 -32.97 -4.00
CA ASN A 74 -25.98 -33.74 -3.49
C ASN A 74 -24.86 -33.89 -4.54
N LEU A 75 -24.58 -32.83 -5.30
CA LEU A 75 -23.54 -32.83 -6.32
C LEU A 75 -22.17 -32.75 -5.62
N PRO A 76 -21.24 -33.68 -5.89
CA PRO A 76 -19.96 -33.70 -5.19
C PRO A 76 -19.09 -32.50 -5.61
N VAL A 77 -18.52 -31.85 -4.59
CA VAL A 77 -17.51 -30.80 -4.75
C VAL A 77 -16.21 -31.40 -5.28
N ARG A 78 -15.56 -30.70 -6.20
CA ARG A 78 -14.22 -30.99 -6.72
C ARG A 78 -13.34 -29.76 -6.57
N ASN A 79 -12.06 -29.97 -6.24
CA ASN A 79 -11.05 -28.92 -6.10
C ASN A 79 -11.51 -27.78 -5.17
N GLY A 80 -12.05 -28.14 -4.00
CA GLY A 80 -12.53 -27.17 -3.02
C GLY A 80 -11.38 -26.45 -2.33
N GLU A 81 -11.36 -25.12 -2.43
CA GLU A 81 -10.38 -24.25 -1.79
C GLU A 81 -11.07 -23.19 -0.94
N PHE A 82 -10.59 -23.05 0.30
CA PHE A 82 -11.03 -22.07 1.27
C PHE A 82 -9.87 -21.20 1.69
N SER A 83 -10.03 -19.88 1.62
CA SER A 83 -9.02 -18.93 2.09
C SER A 83 -9.61 -17.95 3.10
N LEU A 84 -8.89 -17.68 4.18
CA LEU A 84 -9.38 -16.86 5.29
C LEU A 84 -8.63 -15.52 5.36
N PHE A 85 -9.37 -14.42 5.58
CA PHE A 85 -8.82 -13.07 5.79
C PHE A 85 -7.79 -12.62 4.72
N VAL A 86 -8.04 -12.97 3.46
CA VAL A 86 -7.23 -12.54 2.32
C VAL A 86 -7.59 -11.09 2.01
N PRO A 87 -6.63 -10.16 1.95
CA PRO A 87 -6.94 -8.79 1.52
C PRO A 87 -7.35 -8.79 0.04
N ASP A 88 -8.44 -8.11 -0.25
CA ASP A 88 -8.83 -7.78 -1.61
C ASP A 88 -7.79 -6.85 -2.25
N ARG A 89 -7.37 -7.18 -3.47
CA ARG A 89 -6.29 -6.46 -4.17
C ARG A 89 -6.66 -4.99 -4.44
N GLU A 90 -7.91 -4.72 -4.80
CA GLU A 90 -8.37 -3.38 -5.22
C GLU A 90 -8.74 -2.48 -4.03
N THR A 91 -9.32 -3.06 -2.99
CA THR A 91 -9.89 -2.30 -1.86
C THR A 91 -9.12 -2.47 -0.55
N GLY A 92 -8.27 -3.50 -0.43
CA GLY A 92 -7.60 -3.86 0.82
C GLY A 92 -8.53 -4.43 1.90
N LYS A 93 -9.83 -4.60 1.62
CA LYS A 93 -10.81 -5.18 2.54
C LYS A 93 -10.51 -6.68 2.70
N ARG A 94 -10.60 -7.21 3.92
CA ARG A 94 -10.36 -8.64 4.15
C ARG A 94 -11.55 -9.44 3.63
N GLN A 95 -11.29 -10.56 2.98
CA GLN A 95 -12.29 -11.48 2.46
C GLN A 95 -12.07 -12.90 2.98
N MET A 96 -13.15 -13.66 3.11
CA MET A 96 -13.10 -15.12 3.19
C MET A 96 -13.56 -15.67 1.84
N ILE A 97 -12.72 -16.44 1.16
CA ILE A 97 -12.93 -16.90 -0.22
C ILE A 97 -13.23 -18.39 -0.23
N TYR A 98 -14.25 -18.77 -0.99
CA TYR A 98 -14.67 -20.14 -1.23
C TYR A 98 -14.68 -20.37 -2.74
N SER A 99 -13.99 -21.39 -3.22
CA SER A 99 -14.03 -21.75 -4.64
C SER A 99 -14.03 -23.24 -4.85
N PHE A 100 -14.86 -23.72 -5.77
CA PHE A 100 -14.90 -25.13 -6.14
C PHE A 100 -15.61 -25.37 -7.47
N ALA A 101 -15.35 -26.54 -8.06
CA ALA A 101 -16.06 -27.04 -9.23
C ALA A 101 -17.04 -28.17 -8.85
N PHE A 102 -18.07 -28.36 -9.66
CA PHE A 102 -18.97 -29.53 -9.60
C PHE A 102 -19.57 -29.80 -10.99
N THR A 103 -20.09 -31.01 -11.21
CA THR A 103 -20.79 -31.35 -12.45
C THR A 103 -22.29 -31.37 -12.18
N GLY A 104 -23.06 -30.65 -12.99
CA GLY A 104 -24.52 -30.66 -12.94
C GLY A 104 -25.11 -31.97 -13.47
N LYS A 105 -26.38 -32.22 -13.19
CA LYS A 105 -27.13 -33.35 -13.76
C LYS A 105 -27.31 -33.24 -15.28
N ASP A 106 -27.14 -32.04 -15.82
CA ASP A 106 -27.08 -31.78 -17.26
C ASP A 106 -25.74 -32.21 -17.90
N GLY A 107 -24.80 -32.73 -17.11
CA GLY A 107 -23.49 -33.20 -17.56
C GLY A 107 -22.46 -32.07 -17.78
N ASN A 108 -22.84 -30.82 -17.55
CA ASN A 108 -21.93 -29.68 -17.69
C ASN A 108 -21.16 -29.42 -16.39
N ASP A 109 -19.95 -28.88 -16.54
CA ASP A 109 -19.16 -28.42 -15.41
C ASP A 109 -19.52 -26.99 -15.02
N TYR A 110 -19.54 -26.76 -13.70
CA TYR A 110 -19.81 -25.48 -13.09
C TYR A 110 -18.74 -25.14 -12.06
N PHE A 111 -18.43 -23.86 -11.95
CA PHE A 111 -17.47 -23.32 -10.98
C PHE A 111 -18.16 -22.29 -10.12
N LEU A 112 -18.13 -22.48 -8.80
CA LEU A 112 -18.66 -21.54 -7.83
C LEU A 112 -17.51 -20.74 -7.22
N ALA A 113 -17.64 -19.41 -7.23
CA ALA A 113 -16.76 -18.50 -6.51
C ALA A 113 -17.60 -17.67 -5.53
N GLY A 114 -17.36 -17.88 -4.24
CA GLY A 114 -18.00 -17.18 -3.14
C GLY A 114 -17.00 -16.34 -2.36
N HIS A 115 -17.40 -15.16 -1.90
CA HIS A 115 -16.60 -14.38 -0.97
C HIS A 115 -17.47 -13.70 0.10
N LYS A 116 -16.99 -13.70 1.35
CA LYS A 116 -17.52 -12.89 2.45
C LYS A 116 -16.65 -11.65 2.58
N ILE A 117 -17.24 -10.47 2.65
CA ILE A 117 -16.51 -9.20 2.81
C ILE A 117 -16.50 -8.83 4.29
N LEU A 118 -15.32 -8.70 4.88
CA LEU A 118 -15.17 -8.32 6.29
C LEU A 118 -14.81 -6.84 6.37
N HIS A 119 -15.79 -5.99 6.65
CA HIS A 119 -15.58 -4.54 6.64
C HIS A 119 -16.61 -3.77 7.49
N HIS A 120 -16.12 -2.97 8.43
CA HIS A 120 -16.97 -2.08 9.21
C HIS A 120 -17.28 -0.75 8.50
N GLU A 121 -18.56 -0.45 8.23
CA GLU A 121 -19.00 0.90 7.84
C GLU A 121 -19.19 1.83 9.06
N PRO A 122 -18.77 3.11 9.02
CA PRO A 122 -18.79 4.01 10.19
C PRO A 122 -20.17 4.32 10.80
N ARG A 123 -21.26 3.83 10.22
CA ARG A 123 -22.63 4.18 10.60
C ARG A 123 -23.51 2.97 10.94
N GLN A 124 -23.01 1.74 10.77
CA GLN A 124 -23.78 0.51 11.03
C GLN A 124 -22.87 -0.55 11.66
N PHE A 125 -23.32 -1.15 12.76
CA PHE A 125 -22.65 -2.28 13.42
C PHE A 125 -23.18 -3.59 12.82
N ASP A 126 -22.82 -3.91 11.58
CA ASP A 126 -23.36 -5.07 10.85
C ASP A 126 -22.52 -6.35 11.04
N LEU A 127 -21.90 -6.51 12.21
CA LEU A 127 -21.05 -7.65 12.56
C LEU A 127 -21.71 -9.03 12.26
N PRO A 128 -23.02 -9.25 12.52
CA PRO A 128 -23.64 -10.53 12.22
C PRO A 128 -23.75 -10.81 10.72
N ASP A 129 -24.00 -9.79 9.89
CA ASP A 129 -24.26 -9.97 8.46
C ASP A 129 -22.95 -10.18 7.69
N ASP A 130 -21.87 -9.46 8.03
CA ASP A 130 -20.59 -9.58 7.32
C ASP A 130 -19.92 -10.96 7.46
N ILE A 131 -20.07 -11.61 8.62
CA ILE A 131 -19.51 -12.95 8.86
C ILE A 131 -20.43 -14.08 8.37
N THR A 132 -21.71 -13.76 8.14
CA THR A 132 -22.70 -14.75 7.71
C THR A 132 -23.00 -14.71 6.21
N THR A 133 -22.80 -13.56 5.54
CA THR A 133 -23.19 -13.34 4.15
C THR A 133 -22.07 -13.73 3.18
N LEU A 134 -22.39 -14.60 2.22
CA LEU A 134 -21.51 -15.05 1.14
C LEU A 134 -22.07 -14.61 -0.21
N TYR A 135 -21.38 -13.67 -0.84
CA TYR A 135 -21.64 -13.22 -2.21
C TYR A 135 -21.12 -14.24 -3.20
N THR A 136 -22.00 -14.84 -3.98
CA THR A 136 -21.70 -16.03 -4.78
C THR A 136 -21.92 -15.78 -6.27
N ARG A 137 -20.92 -16.10 -7.07
CA ARG A 137 -21.02 -16.22 -8.53
C ARG A 137 -20.89 -17.67 -8.95
N LEU A 138 -21.73 -18.09 -9.88
CA LEU A 138 -21.70 -19.41 -10.51
C LEU A 138 -21.37 -19.23 -11.99
N TYR A 139 -20.39 -19.96 -12.49
CA TYR A 139 -19.91 -19.90 -13.87
C TYR A 139 -20.14 -21.25 -14.57
N ARG A 140 -20.41 -21.22 -15.87
CA ARG A 140 -20.58 -22.41 -16.72
C ARG A 140 -19.24 -22.87 -17.28
N GLY A 141 -18.46 -23.57 -16.46
CA GLY A 141 -17.17 -24.16 -16.83
C GLY A 141 -16.35 -24.53 -15.59
N ALA A 142 -15.06 -24.82 -15.79
CA ALA A 142 -14.17 -25.29 -14.71
C ALA A 142 -13.48 -24.17 -13.91
N SER A 143 -13.69 -22.89 -14.24
CA SER A 143 -13.04 -21.76 -13.57
C SER A 143 -13.88 -20.47 -13.65
N SER A 144 -13.45 -19.44 -12.91
CA SER A 144 -14.02 -18.09 -12.93
C SER A 144 -13.84 -17.33 -14.25
N GLN A 145 -13.06 -17.86 -15.20
CA GLN A 145 -12.90 -17.29 -16.54
C GLN A 145 -14.01 -17.75 -17.50
N ALA A 146 -14.83 -18.71 -17.09
CA ALA A 146 -15.94 -19.21 -17.90
C ALA A 146 -17.14 -18.23 -17.87
N PRO A 147 -18.10 -18.32 -18.81
CA PRO A 147 -19.28 -17.46 -18.82
C PRO A 147 -20.08 -17.52 -17.52
N LEU A 148 -20.49 -16.35 -17.00
CA LEU A 148 -21.33 -16.26 -15.82
C LEU A 148 -22.67 -16.97 -16.07
N PHE A 149 -23.02 -17.90 -15.19
CA PHE A 149 -24.32 -18.58 -15.18
C PHE A 149 -25.34 -17.82 -14.31
N GLY A 150 -24.91 -17.28 -13.17
CA GLY A 150 -25.76 -16.48 -12.30
C GLY A 150 -25.09 -16.09 -10.99
N THR A 151 -25.77 -15.25 -10.21
CA THR A 151 -25.29 -14.73 -8.92
C THR A 151 -26.33 -14.85 -7.83
N GLY A 152 -25.88 -14.85 -6.58
CA GLY A 152 -26.75 -14.97 -5.43
C GLY A 152 -26.06 -14.71 -4.12
N ILE A 153 -26.84 -14.79 -3.04
CA ILE A 153 -26.38 -14.57 -1.67
C ILE A 153 -26.74 -15.79 -0.84
N LEU A 154 -25.74 -16.34 -0.15
CA LEU A 154 -25.90 -17.43 0.82
C LEU A 154 -25.60 -16.90 2.22
N HIS A 155 -26.29 -17.46 3.22
CA HIS A 155 -26.11 -17.11 4.61
C HIS A 155 -25.66 -18.31 5.43
N PHE A 156 -24.70 -18.08 6.31
CA PHE A 156 -24.33 -18.98 7.39
C PHE A 156 -25.34 -18.78 8.50
N ARG A 157 -26.01 -19.87 8.90
CA ARG A 157 -27.04 -19.79 9.94
C ARG A 157 -26.34 -19.80 11.30
N LEU A 158 -26.47 -18.73 12.08
CA LEU A 158 -25.89 -18.67 13.43
C LEU A 158 -26.36 -19.82 14.34
N SER A 159 -27.55 -20.38 14.10
CA SER A 159 -28.03 -21.59 14.78
C SER A 159 -27.21 -22.85 14.50
N THR A 160 -26.45 -22.89 13.41
CA THR A 160 -25.55 -24.00 13.06
C THR A 160 -24.15 -23.85 13.65
N LEU A 161 -23.83 -22.68 14.26
CA LEU A 161 -22.54 -22.44 14.90
C LEU A 161 -22.17 -23.51 15.94
N PRO A 162 -23.03 -23.89 16.90
CA PRO A 162 -22.69 -24.95 17.86
C PRO A 162 -22.32 -26.29 17.20
N PHE A 163 -22.98 -26.64 16.08
CA PHE A 163 -22.69 -27.85 15.32
C PHE A 163 -21.34 -27.77 14.60
N MET A 164 -21.03 -26.61 13.98
CA MET A 164 -19.71 -26.35 13.42
C MET A 164 -18.63 -26.51 14.51
N LEU A 165 -18.77 -25.84 15.66
CA LEU A 165 -17.79 -25.91 16.75
C LEU A 165 -17.64 -27.36 17.28
N ALA A 166 -18.74 -28.11 17.37
CA ALA A 166 -18.73 -29.52 17.78
C ALA A 166 -18.06 -30.46 16.77
N SER A 167 -17.99 -30.07 15.49
CA SER A 167 -17.36 -30.87 14.43
C SER A 167 -15.82 -30.79 14.41
N PHE A 168 -15.21 -29.97 15.28
CA PHE A 168 -13.76 -29.75 15.30
C PHE A 168 -12.99 -31.03 15.63
N GLN A 169 -12.17 -31.48 14.68
CA GLN A 169 -11.27 -32.62 14.83
C GLN A 169 -9.84 -32.15 14.60
N VAL A 170 -8.97 -32.37 15.59
CA VAL A 170 -7.53 -32.09 15.46
C VAL A 170 -6.83 -33.35 14.96
N THR A 171 -6.03 -33.22 13.91
CA THR A 171 -5.20 -34.29 13.34
C THR A 171 -3.75 -34.13 13.75
N GLY A 172 -2.97 -35.21 13.80
CA GLY A 172 -1.54 -35.18 14.16
C GLY A 172 -1.21 -34.88 15.63
N ALA A 173 -2.21 -34.62 16.48
CA ALA A 173 -2.02 -34.42 17.92
C ALA A 173 -1.85 -35.76 18.64
N ARG A 174 -0.85 -35.85 19.53
CA ARG A 174 -0.50 -37.03 20.33
C ARG A 174 -1.04 -36.95 21.76
N SER A 175 -1.62 -35.81 22.15
CA SER A 175 -2.16 -35.59 23.49
C SER A 175 -3.40 -34.69 23.49
N LEU A 176 -4.20 -34.81 24.55
CA LEU A 176 -5.36 -33.94 24.82
C LEU A 176 -4.96 -32.46 24.96
N SER A 177 -3.76 -32.18 25.49
CA SER A 177 -3.27 -30.81 25.64
C SER A 177 -2.86 -30.19 24.30
N GLU A 178 -2.26 -30.96 23.39
CA GLU A 178 -1.99 -30.53 22.01
C GLU A 178 -3.30 -30.27 21.25
N LYS A 179 -4.31 -31.13 21.43
CA LYS A 179 -5.65 -30.93 20.86
C LYS A 179 -6.27 -29.61 21.34
N LEU A 180 -6.25 -29.35 22.65
CA LEU A 180 -6.79 -28.11 23.22
C LEU A 180 -6.01 -26.87 22.75
N LYS A 181 -4.67 -26.96 22.66
CA LYS A 181 -3.82 -25.89 22.14
C LYS A 181 -4.11 -25.56 20.68
N ALA A 182 -4.25 -26.57 19.82
CA ALA A 182 -4.54 -26.40 18.40
C ALA A 182 -5.89 -25.67 18.20
N VAL A 183 -6.93 -26.15 18.89
CA VAL A 183 -8.26 -25.52 18.85
C VAL A 183 -8.20 -24.07 19.36
N THR A 184 -7.55 -23.84 20.51
CA THR A 184 -7.41 -22.49 21.09
C THR A 184 -6.62 -21.55 20.17
N ARG A 185 -5.58 -22.04 19.48
CA ARG A 185 -4.78 -21.26 18.54
C ARG A 185 -5.62 -20.81 17.34
N PHE A 186 -6.38 -21.72 16.73
CA PHE A 186 -7.27 -21.39 15.62
C PHE A 186 -8.33 -20.37 16.04
N TYR A 187 -8.98 -20.55 17.19
CA TYR A 187 -9.95 -19.57 17.70
C TYR A 187 -9.31 -18.21 17.97
N SER A 188 -8.14 -18.18 18.60
CA SER A 188 -7.43 -16.93 18.91
C SER A 188 -7.05 -16.18 17.64
N PHE A 189 -6.65 -16.90 16.59
CA PHE A 189 -6.39 -16.33 15.26
C PHE A 189 -7.67 -15.72 14.65
N CYS A 190 -8.76 -16.48 14.56
CA CYS A 190 -10.03 -15.98 14.01
C CYS A 190 -10.60 -14.80 14.79
N TYR A 191 -10.61 -14.89 16.13
CA TYR A 191 -11.08 -13.81 16.99
C TYR A 191 -10.19 -12.57 16.90
N GLY A 192 -8.87 -12.74 16.86
CA GLY A 192 -7.92 -11.65 16.66
C GLY A 192 -8.20 -10.89 15.37
N GLU A 193 -8.33 -11.59 14.24
CA GLU A 193 -8.58 -10.98 12.94
C GLU A 193 -9.96 -10.28 12.85
N ILE A 194 -11.00 -10.83 13.49
CA ILE A 194 -12.33 -10.19 13.59
C ILE A 194 -12.25 -8.94 14.48
N ARG A 195 -11.71 -9.06 15.68
CA ARG A 195 -11.50 -7.93 16.60
C ARG A 195 -10.74 -6.80 15.90
N ASP A 196 -9.66 -7.14 15.19
CA ASP A 196 -8.83 -6.17 14.50
C ASP A 196 -9.54 -5.57 13.26
N THR A 197 -10.55 -6.23 12.71
CA THR A 197 -11.35 -5.66 11.60
C THR A 197 -12.43 -4.70 12.11
N TYR A 198 -13.14 -5.04 13.19
CA TYR A 198 -14.33 -4.28 13.65
C TYR A 198 -14.07 -3.34 14.82
N LEU A 199 -13.20 -3.71 15.76
CA LEU A 199 -12.91 -2.90 16.95
C LEU A 199 -11.73 -1.95 16.74
N CYS A 200 -11.01 -2.07 15.62
CA CYS A 200 -9.71 -1.42 15.50
C CYS A 200 -9.76 0.05 15.06
N ARG A 201 -10.85 0.57 14.46
CA ARG A 201 -11.02 2.03 14.30
C ARG A 201 -11.37 2.74 15.61
N MET A 202 -12.01 2.05 16.56
CA MET A 202 -12.27 2.58 17.90
C MET A 202 -11.07 2.40 18.83
N SER A 203 -10.28 1.33 18.62
CA SER A 203 -9.03 1.12 19.35
C SER A 203 -7.96 2.12 18.87
N PRO A 204 -7.36 2.91 19.78
CA PRO A 204 -6.19 3.69 19.44
C PRO A 204 -4.94 2.82 19.21
N ILE A 205 -5.00 1.51 19.48
CA ILE A 205 -3.92 0.55 19.25
C ILE A 205 -4.26 -0.33 18.04
N TYR A 206 -3.28 -0.58 17.18
CA TYR A 206 -3.32 -1.62 16.14
C TYR A 206 -2.25 -2.67 16.41
N HIS A 207 -2.52 -3.88 15.90
CA HIS A 207 -1.61 -5.01 15.86
C HIS A 207 -1.41 -5.39 14.40
N CYS A 208 -0.17 -5.61 13.99
CA CYS A 208 0.14 -6.17 12.68
C CYS A 208 1.35 -7.09 12.77
N GLU A 209 1.45 -7.96 11.78
CA GLU A 209 2.51 -8.95 11.67
C GLU A 209 3.11 -8.85 10.28
N TYR A 210 4.37 -9.24 10.13
CA TYR A 210 4.99 -9.35 8.82
C TYR A 210 6.07 -10.42 8.80
N GLU A 211 6.25 -10.97 7.60
CA GLU A 211 7.38 -11.82 7.26
C GLU A 211 8.22 -11.09 6.21
N ASN A 212 9.53 -11.03 6.42
CA ASN A 212 10.44 -10.36 5.50
C ASN A 212 11.68 -11.21 5.26
N LEU A 213 12.02 -11.50 4.01
CA LEU A 213 13.23 -12.22 3.62
C LEU A 213 14.21 -11.25 2.97
N VAL A 214 15.48 -11.26 3.38
CA VAL A 214 16.55 -10.45 2.80
C VAL A 214 17.75 -11.34 2.52
N LEU A 215 18.23 -11.34 1.28
CA LEU A 215 19.39 -12.11 0.84
C LEU A 215 20.41 -11.21 0.15
N ASN A 216 21.69 -11.49 0.40
CA ASN A 216 22.81 -10.84 -0.25
C ASN A 216 23.86 -11.91 -0.58
N GLY A 217 24.28 -11.98 -1.84
CA GLY A 217 25.18 -13.05 -2.26
C GLY A 217 25.56 -13.04 -3.73
N VAL A 218 25.79 -14.22 -4.28
CA VAL A 218 26.22 -14.42 -5.67
C VAL A 218 25.32 -15.43 -6.40
N LEU A 219 24.91 -15.07 -7.61
CA LEU A 219 24.17 -15.91 -8.57
C LEU A 219 25.10 -16.43 -9.65
N ARG A 220 24.97 -17.70 -10.04
CA ARG A 220 25.59 -18.27 -11.22
C ARG A 220 24.57 -18.38 -12.35
N GLY A 221 24.85 -17.73 -13.48
CA GLY A 221 24.03 -17.83 -14.70
C GLY A 221 24.35 -19.07 -15.53
N GLU A 222 23.52 -19.38 -16.53
CA GLU A 222 23.72 -20.54 -17.44
C GLU A 222 25.04 -20.50 -18.21
N GLY A 223 25.57 -19.31 -18.52
CA GLY A 223 26.89 -19.13 -19.13
C GLY A 223 28.08 -19.25 -18.17
N GLY A 224 27.85 -19.63 -16.90
CA GLY A 224 28.88 -19.77 -15.87
C GLY A 224 29.29 -18.47 -15.16
N GLY A 225 28.81 -17.31 -15.63
CA GLY A 225 29.11 -16.02 -15.02
C GLY A 225 28.53 -15.87 -13.60
N GLU A 226 29.33 -15.35 -12.68
CA GLU A 226 28.96 -15.09 -11.30
C GLU A 226 28.61 -13.62 -11.10
N ASN A 227 27.38 -13.36 -10.62
CA ASN A 227 26.79 -12.04 -10.52
C ASN A 227 26.36 -11.78 -9.07
N PRO A 228 26.95 -10.78 -8.39
CA PRO A 228 26.46 -10.34 -7.09
C PRO A 228 25.00 -9.92 -7.17
N PHE A 229 24.21 -10.25 -6.14
CA PHE A 229 22.80 -9.90 -6.10
C PHE A 229 22.37 -9.46 -4.71
N PHE A 230 21.28 -8.69 -4.69
CA PHE A 230 20.53 -8.38 -3.50
C PHE A 230 19.06 -8.69 -3.76
N PHE A 231 18.43 -9.40 -2.84
CA PHE A 231 17.04 -9.81 -2.97
C PHE A 231 16.30 -9.54 -1.67
N PHE A 232 15.08 -9.05 -1.78
CA PHE A 232 14.17 -8.97 -0.65
C PHE A 232 12.74 -9.29 -1.07
N SER A 233 11.95 -9.80 -0.15
CA SER A 233 10.52 -9.97 -0.35
C SER A 233 9.81 -10.02 0.99
N GLY A 234 8.73 -9.24 1.10
CA GLY A 234 7.96 -9.12 2.32
C GLY A 234 6.47 -9.35 2.11
N VAL A 235 5.86 -9.96 3.12
CA VAL A 235 4.41 -10.11 3.27
C VAL A 235 4.04 -9.40 4.56
N HIS A 236 3.42 -8.23 4.44
CA HIS A 236 2.99 -7.43 5.60
C HIS A 236 1.49 -7.59 5.76
N SER A 237 1.03 -7.70 7.01
CA SER A 237 -0.39 -7.69 7.29
C SER A 237 -0.95 -6.29 7.15
N LYS A 238 -2.28 -6.21 7.11
CA LYS A 238 -3.03 -4.96 7.23
C LYS A 238 -2.52 -4.12 8.41
N ASP A 239 -2.62 -2.81 8.28
CA ASP A 239 -2.24 -1.81 9.28
C ASP A 239 -0.73 -1.59 9.49
N PHE A 240 0.16 -2.38 8.87
CA PHE A 240 1.57 -2.04 8.90
C PHE A 240 1.88 -0.82 7.98
N PRO A 241 2.74 0.13 8.38
CA PRO A 241 3.32 0.33 9.71
C PRO A 241 2.54 1.34 10.56
N TRP A 242 1.44 1.93 10.06
CA TRP A 242 0.82 3.12 10.64
C TRP A 242 -0.59 2.95 11.19
N GLY A 243 -1.22 1.82 10.93
CA GLY A 243 -2.58 1.60 11.29
C GLY A 243 -3.57 2.33 10.37
N ASP A 244 -3.41 2.18 9.06
CA ASP A 244 -4.16 2.92 8.05
C ASP A 244 -5.26 2.09 7.40
N GLY A 245 -5.34 0.80 7.74
CA GLY A 245 -6.15 -0.20 7.07
C GLY A 245 -5.56 -0.68 5.74
N GLU A 246 -4.36 -0.25 5.37
CA GLU A 246 -3.68 -0.67 4.14
C GLU A 246 -2.74 -1.87 4.37
N VAL A 247 -2.35 -2.52 3.29
CA VAL A 247 -1.50 -3.71 3.24
C VAL A 247 -0.56 -3.61 2.04
N PHE A 248 0.61 -4.25 2.10
CA PHE A 248 1.47 -4.36 0.92
C PHE A 248 2.37 -5.59 0.99
N TRP A 249 2.55 -6.23 -0.16
CA TRP A 249 3.50 -7.30 -0.40
C TRP A 249 4.47 -6.81 -1.47
N ASP A 250 5.71 -7.29 -1.42
CA ASP A 250 6.73 -6.90 -2.40
C ASP A 250 7.71 -8.02 -2.76
N VAL A 251 8.28 -7.88 -3.95
CA VAL A 251 9.41 -8.66 -4.44
C VAL A 251 10.39 -7.69 -5.08
N GLY A 252 11.61 -7.61 -4.54
CA GLY A 252 12.69 -6.80 -5.07
C GLY A 252 13.93 -7.64 -5.37
N LEU A 253 14.49 -7.49 -6.56
CA LEU A 253 15.68 -8.21 -7.00
C LEU A 253 16.62 -7.26 -7.75
N ALA A 254 17.87 -7.17 -7.31
CA ALA A 254 18.92 -6.43 -7.98
C ALA A 254 20.07 -7.40 -8.31
N ILE A 255 20.46 -7.49 -9.59
CA ILE A 255 21.57 -8.34 -10.06
C ILE A 255 22.63 -7.44 -10.69
N ARG A 256 23.88 -7.54 -10.23
CA ARG A 256 25.00 -6.75 -10.76
C ARG A 256 25.63 -7.47 -11.94
N GLU A 257 25.52 -6.88 -13.13
CA GLU A 257 26.14 -7.41 -14.36
C GLU A 257 27.57 -6.87 -14.58
N ALA A 258 27.83 -5.65 -14.10
CA ALA A 258 29.14 -5.00 -14.14
C ALA A 258 29.24 -3.99 -12.99
N GLU A 259 30.42 -3.43 -12.74
CA GLU A 259 30.72 -2.56 -11.59
C GLU A 259 29.67 -1.46 -11.34
N ASN A 260 29.19 -0.80 -12.42
CA ASN A 260 28.18 0.26 -12.35
C ASN A 260 26.87 -0.10 -13.07
N LYS A 261 26.61 -1.38 -13.32
CA LYS A 261 25.44 -1.84 -14.08
C LYS A 261 24.64 -2.88 -13.31
N TRP A 262 23.40 -2.51 -13.00
CA TRP A 262 22.45 -3.36 -12.29
C TRP A 262 21.22 -3.63 -13.15
N ARG A 263 20.78 -4.89 -13.17
CA ARG A 263 19.41 -5.25 -13.54
C ARG A 263 18.56 -5.20 -12.29
N ARG A 264 17.39 -4.58 -12.40
CA ARG A 264 16.53 -4.21 -11.28
C ARG A 264 15.13 -4.70 -11.56
N PHE A 265 14.59 -5.51 -10.67
CA PHE A 265 13.23 -6.03 -10.79
C PHE A 265 12.47 -5.70 -9.53
N ALA A 266 11.24 -5.23 -9.70
CA ALA A 266 10.36 -4.88 -8.63
C ALA A 266 8.93 -5.30 -8.95
N LEU A 267 8.25 -5.75 -7.91
CA LEU A 267 6.81 -5.83 -7.86
C LEU A 267 6.38 -5.38 -6.47
N THR A 268 5.35 -4.55 -6.42
CA THR A 268 4.64 -4.25 -5.19
C THR A 268 3.16 -4.15 -5.48
N ASP A 269 2.35 -4.70 -4.58
CA ASP A 269 0.91 -4.55 -4.61
C ASP A 269 0.35 -4.77 -3.20
N ARG A 270 -0.95 -4.60 -2.99
CA ARG A 270 -1.60 -4.95 -1.73
C ARG A 270 -1.41 -6.43 -1.39
N VAL A 271 -1.57 -7.28 -2.40
CA VAL A 271 -1.36 -8.73 -2.34
C VAL A 271 -0.77 -9.16 -3.68
N ILE A 272 0.20 -10.07 -3.65
CA ILE A 272 0.84 -10.62 -4.84
C ILE A 272 0.41 -12.07 -5.01
N GLU A 273 -0.29 -12.37 -6.10
CA GLU A 273 -0.62 -13.73 -6.47
C GLU A 273 0.64 -14.55 -6.79
N GLY A 274 0.65 -15.82 -6.38
CA GLY A 274 1.78 -16.72 -6.58
C GLY A 274 2.96 -16.52 -5.62
N LEU A 275 2.88 -15.55 -4.68
CA LEU A 275 3.88 -15.35 -3.62
C LEU A 275 3.53 -16.16 -2.36
N ASP A 276 4.45 -17.03 -1.93
CA ASP A 276 4.39 -17.84 -0.70
C ASP A 276 5.73 -17.68 0.02
N VAL A 277 5.73 -16.93 1.13
CA VAL A 277 6.88 -16.72 2.01
C VAL A 277 6.60 -17.46 3.31
N ASP A 278 7.48 -18.38 3.68
CA ASP A 278 7.40 -19.09 4.96
C ASP A 278 8.80 -19.16 5.57
N ILE A 279 9.11 -18.12 6.33
CA ILE A 279 10.40 -17.99 7.01
C ILE A 279 10.57 -19.11 8.03
N HIS A 280 9.50 -19.56 8.68
CA HIS A 280 9.56 -20.57 9.72
C HIS A 280 9.93 -21.95 9.17
N SER A 281 9.30 -22.39 8.08
CA SER A 281 9.59 -23.68 7.44
C SER A 281 10.81 -23.65 6.52
N GLY A 282 11.29 -22.46 6.15
CA GLY A 282 12.48 -22.32 5.33
C GLY A 282 12.20 -22.40 3.83
N SER A 283 11.08 -21.83 3.38
CA SER A 283 10.67 -21.87 1.97
C SER A 283 10.22 -20.51 1.45
N TYR A 284 10.56 -20.25 0.20
CA TYR A 284 10.09 -19.10 -0.55
C TYR A 284 9.73 -19.54 -1.96
N ARG A 285 8.53 -19.21 -2.41
CA ARG A 285 8.11 -19.44 -3.79
C ARG A 285 7.42 -18.22 -4.32
N TYR A 286 7.79 -17.82 -5.52
CA TYR A 286 7.09 -16.81 -6.28
C TYR A 286 6.98 -17.25 -7.73
N LYS A 287 5.76 -17.17 -8.29
CA LYS A 287 5.51 -17.37 -9.71
C LYS A 287 4.52 -16.34 -10.22
N GLY A 288 4.96 -15.49 -11.13
CA GLY A 288 4.11 -14.46 -11.73
C GLY A 288 4.90 -13.32 -12.36
N PRO A 289 4.23 -12.20 -12.68
CA PRO A 289 4.86 -11.08 -13.36
C PRO A 289 5.64 -10.16 -12.42
N ILE A 290 6.89 -9.89 -12.74
CA ILE A 290 7.72 -8.85 -12.13
C ILE A 290 8.11 -7.79 -13.17
N PHE A 291 8.42 -6.56 -12.75
CA PHE A 291 8.76 -5.48 -13.68
C PHE A 291 10.24 -5.13 -13.58
N GLU A 292 10.93 -5.21 -14.72
CA GLU A 292 12.31 -4.76 -14.85
C GLU A 292 12.36 -3.24 -15.09
N ILE A 293 13.10 -2.53 -14.24
CA ILE A 293 13.34 -1.10 -14.33
C ILE A 293 14.51 -0.87 -15.30
N VAL A 294 14.21 -0.56 -16.56
CA VAL A 294 15.22 -0.40 -17.62
C VAL A 294 15.95 0.95 -17.51
N GLU A 295 15.28 2.00 -17.02
CA GLU A 295 15.88 3.31 -16.75
C GLU A 295 15.55 3.81 -15.35
N GLY A 296 16.54 4.43 -14.70
CA GLY A 296 16.43 4.85 -13.30
C GLY A 296 16.57 3.68 -12.32
N HIS A 297 16.06 3.89 -11.10
CA HIS A 297 16.17 2.91 -10.01
C HIS A 297 14.90 2.76 -9.18
N ARG A 298 13.83 3.52 -9.50
CA ARG A 298 12.62 3.61 -8.67
C ARG A 298 11.37 3.21 -9.42
N VAL A 299 10.40 2.67 -8.69
CA VAL A 299 9.04 2.40 -9.15
C VAL A 299 8.02 2.75 -8.07
N PHE A 300 6.86 3.24 -8.45
CA PHE A 300 5.72 3.50 -7.56
C PHE A 300 4.63 2.46 -7.78
N LYS A 301 3.91 2.09 -6.72
CA LYS A 301 2.78 1.15 -6.82
C LYS A 301 1.69 1.68 -7.76
N SER A 302 1.41 2.98 -7.72
CA SER A 302 0.47 3.64 -8.66
C SER A 302 0.88 3.54 -10.13
N GLU A 303 2.18 3.42 -10.44
CA GLU A 303 2.69 3.26 -11.81
C GLU A 303 2.53 1.82 -12.32
N LEU A 304 2.63 0.85 -11.41
CA LEU A 304 2.41 -0.57 -11.71
C LEU A 304 0.92 -0.89 -11.97
N ASP A 305 0.02 -0.13 -11.34
CA ASP A 305 -1.43 -0.24 -11.54
C ASP A 305 -1.91 0.31 -12.88
N ASP A 306 -1.14 1.20 -13.52
CA ASP A 306 -1.51 1.88 -14.76
C ASP A 306 -0.67 1.38 -15.97
N PRO A 307 -1.26 0.58 -16.87
CA PRO A 307 -0.60 0.11 -18.08
C PRO A 307 -0.07 1.23 -18.99
N GLN A 308 -0.73 2.40 -19.02
CA GLN A 308 -0.29 3.53 -19.84
C GLN A 308 0.96 4.20 -19.27
N THR A 309 1.08 4.23 -17.95
CA THR A 309 2.23 4.82 -17.25
C THR A 309 3.42 3.85 -17.26
N SER A 310 3.18 2.55 -17.08
CA SER A 310 4.17 1.48 -17.23
C SER A 310 4.87 1.48 -18.60
N GLY A 311 4.13 1.74 -19.69
CA GLY A 311 4.69 1.81 -21.05
C GLY A 311 5.66 2.96 -21.30
N ARG A 312 5.61 4.05 -20.51
CA ARG A 312 6.47 5.24 -20.68
C ARG A 312 7.65 5.28 -19.71
N LEU A 313 7.54 4.61 -18.57
CA LEU A 313 8.60 4.49 -17.54
C LEU A 313 9.69 3.47 -17.90
N ARG A 314 9.67 2.92 -19.12
CA ARG A 314 10.54 1.82 -19.56
C ARG A 314 10.54 0.65 -18.57
N LEU A 315 9.38 0.37 -17.97
CA LEU A 315 9.19 -0.86 -17.23
C LEU A 315 8.94 -1.99 -18.22
N ARG A 316 9.73 -3.06 -18.12
CA ARG A 316 9.53 -4.26 -18.92
C ARG A 316 8.92 -5.34 -18.06
N ARG A 317 7.71 -5.79 -18.39
CA ARG A 317 7.10 -6.95 -17.72
C ARG A 317 7.89 -8.22 -18.06
N VAL A 318 8.21 -8.99 -17.02
CA VAL A 318 8.98 -10.24 -17.06
C VAL A 318 8.21 -11.28 -16.26
N GLU A 319 8.06 -12.49 -16.77
CA GLU A 319 7.55 -13.60 -15.96
C GLU A 319 8.70 -14.16 -15.13
N ALA A 320 8.51 -14.24 -13.82
CA ALA A 320 9.50 -14.73 -12.88
C ALA A 320 9.02 -16.00 -12.19
N GLU A 321 9.93 -16.96 -12.02
CA GLU A 321 9.75 -18.11 -11.14
C GLU A 321 10.94 -18.17 -10.18
N ILE A 322 10.71 -17.90 -8.90
CA ILE A 322 11.71 -17.89 -7.84
C ILE A 322 11.37 -18.98 -6.85
N ASN A 323 12.27 -19.94 -6.67
CA ASN A 323 12.09 -21.04 -5.71
C ASN A 323 13.33 -21.12 -4.82
N LEU A 324 13.14 -20.90 -3.52
CA LEU A 324 14.19 -20.98 -2.52
C LEU A 324 13.82 -21.98 -1.43
N ARG A 325 14.82 -22.75 -1.02
CA ARG A 325 14.79 -23.61 0.15
C ARG A 325 15.96 -23.23 1.04
N PHE A 326 15.72 -23.03 2.32
CA PHE A 326 16.73 -22.55 3.24
C PHE A 326 16.53 -23.10 4.65
N GLU A 327 17.61 -23.20 5.41
CA GLU A 327 17.50 -23.40 6.85
C GLU A 327 17.20 -22.07 7.51
N SER A 328 16.22 -22.09 8.42
CA SER A 328 15.82 -20.92 9.19
C SER A 328 15.97 -21.21 10.67
N ARG A 329 16.83 -20.45 11.33
CA ARG A 329 17.05 -20.58 12.78
C ARG A 329 16.56 -19.32 13.49
N PRO A 330 15.46 -19.40 14.26
CA PRO A 330 14.97 -18.25 15.03
C PRO A 330 15.99 -17.88 16.10
N LEU A 331 16.19 -16.57 16.28
CA LEU A 331 17.01 -16.02 17.35
C LEU A 331 16.13 -15.36 18.40
N LYS A 332 16.74 -14.90 19.49
CA LYS A 332 16.02 -14.26 20.60
C LYS A 332 15.29 -13.01 20.12
N THR A 333 13.97 -12.96 20.35
CA THR A 333 13.14 -11.79 20.05
C THR A 333 13.69 -10.54 20.75
N VAL A 334 13.85 -9.47 19.97
CA VAL A 334 14.27 -8.16 20.43
C VAL A 334 13.04 -7.27 20.54
N HIS A 335 12.70 -6.95 21.78
CA HIS A 335 11.66 -5.97 22.06
C HIS A 335 12.23 -4.55 21.96
N LEU A 336 11.60 -3.75 21.13
CA LEU A 336 11.74 -2.30 21.01
C LEU A 336 10.50 -1.66 21.62
N PRO A 337 10.40 -1.63 22.96
CA PRO A 337 9.28 -0.97 23.61
C PRO A 337 9.33 0.52 23.28
N PHE A 338 8.24 1.08 22.77
CA PHE A 338 8.12 2.53 22.69
C PHE A 338 8.00 3.05 24.12
N SER A 339 8.91 3.94 24.54
CA SER A 339 9.02 4.41 25.92
C SER A 339 7.80 5.23 26.36
N PHE A 340 6.72 4.55 26.73
CA PHE A 340 5.47 5.12 27.25
C PHE A 340 5.53 5.40 28.75
N LEU A 341 6.40 4.69 29.47
CA LEU A 341 6.32 4.50 30.92
C LEU A 341 6.87 5.63 31.83
N PRO A 342 7.90 6.43 31.47
CA PRO A 342 8.49 7.35 32.45
C PRO A 342 7.56 8.49 32.90
N ARG A 343 6.63 8.95 32.04
CA ARG A 343 5.73 10.09 32.34
C ARG A 343 4.33 9.69 32.79
N LEU A 344 3.90 8.45 32.61
CA LEU A 344 2.62 7.96 33.15
C LEU A 344 2.56 8.09 34.68
N ARG A 345 3.70 7.94 35.38
CA ARG A 345 3.83 8.16 36.82
C ARG A 345 3.55 9.61 37.28
N LEU A 346 3.57 10.58 36.38
CA LEU A 346 3.31 12.00 36.67
C LEU A 346 1.81 12.36 36.55
N LEU A 347 0.98 11.46 36.03
CA LEU A 347 -0.47 11.66 35.93
C LEU A 347 -1.15 11.35 37.27
N PRO A 348 -2.33 11.95 37.57
CA PRO A 348 -3.14 11.57 38.72
C PRO A 348 -3.47 10.07 38.70
N LYS A 349 -3.52 9.41 39.87
CA LYS A 349 -3.79 7.96 39.99
C LYS A 349 -5.04 7.50 39.24
N LYS A 350 -6.13 8.29 39.33
CA LYS A 350 -7.39 8.01 38.63
C LYS A 350 -7.22 7.92 37.10
N THR A 351 -6.44 8.82 36.51
CA THR A 351 -6.13 8.81 35.07
C THR A 351 -5.20 7.65 34.70
N GLN A 352 -4.29 7.25 35.59
CA GLN A 352 -3.46 6.06 35.37
C GLN A 352 -4.29 4.78 35.39
N GLU A 353 -5.27 4.68 36.29
CA GLU A 353 -6.21 3.55 36.40
C GLU A 353 -7.14 3.50 35.18
N GLU A 354 -7.74 4.61 34.76
CA GLU A 354 -8.57 4.70 33.54
C GLU A 354 -7.79 4.27 32.28
N ILE A 355 -6.53 4.72 32.12
CA ILE A 355 -5.67 4.34 30.99
C ILE A 355 -5.30 2.84 31.07
N ARG A 356 -5.08 2.29 32.26
CA ARG A 356 -4.70 0.89 32.46
C ARG A 356 -5.89 -0.05 32.24
N ASP A 357 -7.09 0.38 32.61
CA ASP A 357 -8.34 -0.35 32.39
C ASP A 357 -8.74 -0.36 30.91
N TRP A 358 -8.49 0.74 30.19
CA TRP A 358 -8.71 0.81 28.73
C TRP A 358 -7.64 0.07 27.93
N PHE A 359 -6.40 -0.02 28.44
CA PHE A 359 -5.27 -0.56 27.71
C PHE A 359 -4.40 -1.51 28.58
N PRO A 360 -4.90 -2.72 28.91
CA PRO A 360 -4.14 -3.70 29.69
C PRO A 360 -2.84 -4.16 28.99
N HIS A 361 -2.74 -3.96 27.67
CA HIS A 361 -1.59 -4.33 26.84
C HIS A 361 -0.53 -3.21 26.68
N LEU A 362 -0.58 -2.09 27.41
CA LEU A 362 0.41 -1.00 27.29
C LEU A 362 1.88 -1.43 27.52
N ARG A 363 2.11 -2.56 28.20
CA ARG A 363 3.46 -3.11 28.41
C ARG A 363 4.05 -3.78 27.17
N THR A 364 3.23 -4.08 26.17
CA THR A 364 3.63 -4.74 24.92
C THR A 364 3.55 -3.79 23.73
N LEU A 365 3.45 -2.46 23.94
CA LEU A 365 3.57 -1.50 22.84
C LEU A 365 5.02 -1.43 22.35
N GLY A 366 5.23 -1.65 21.06
CA GLY A 366 6.57 -1.73 20.49
C GLY A 366 6.62 -2.51 19.19
N LEU A 367 7.82 -2.55 18.64
CA LEU A 367 8.20 -3.55 17.65
C LEU A 367 8.78 -4.78 18.38
N HIS A 368 8.29 -5.96 18.04
CA HIS A 368 8.73 -7.24 18.57
C HIS A 368 9.41 -8.01 17.43
N LEU A 369 10.70 -7.75 17.27
CA LEU A 369 11.52 -8.26 16.17
C LEU A 369 12.02 -9.66 16.49
N THR A 370 11.67 -10.68 15.69
CA THR A 370 12.29 -12.01 15.78
C THR A 370 13.13 -12.27 14.53
N PRO A 371 14.44 -12.01 14.58
CA PRO A 371 15.31 -12.26 13.45
C PRO A 371 15.64 -13.75 13.36
N HIS A 372 15.72 -14.25 12.16
CA HIS A 372 16.06 -15.62 11.81
C HIS A 372 17.34 -15.59 10.98
N ARG A 373 18.31 -16.42 11.37
CA ARG A 373 19.47 -16.66 10.51
C ARG A 373 19.01 -17.56 9.37
N VAL A 374 19.22 -17.10 8.14
CA VAL A 374 18.85 -17.84 6.92
C VAL A 374 20.10 -18.34 6.24
N ARG A 375 20.13 -19.66 5.98
CA ARG A 375 21.17 -20.31 5.19
C ARG A 375 20.54 -20.97 3.97
N ILE A 376 20.89 -20.52 2.78
CA ILE A 376 20.36 -21.08 1.54
C ILE A 376 20.81 -22.53 1.38
N LEU A 377 19.84 -23.41 1.12
CA LEU A 377 20.06 -24.79 0.70
C LEU A 377 19.94 -24.87 -0.83
N GLU A 378 18.91 -24.29 -1.41
CA GLU A 378 18.71 -24.24 -2.86
C GLU A 378 18.08 -22.90 -3.22
N GLY A 379 18.49 -22.31 -4.34
CA GLY A 379 17.89 -21.09 -4.84
C GLY A 379 17.94 -21.05 -6.36
N ARG A 380 16.78 -20.98 -6.99
CA ARG A 380 16.63 -20.83 -8.44
C ARG A 380 15.79 -19.60 -8.75
N ILE A 381 16.27 -18.80 -9.71
CA ILE A 381 15.55 -17.65 -10.26
C ILE A 381 15.50 -17.85 -11.78
N ASP A 382 14.30 -18.00 -12.33
CA ASP A 382 14.03 -17.98 -13.76
C ASP A 382 13.34 -16.66 -14.12
N LEU A 383 13.84 -15.96 -15.12
CA LEU A 383 13.29 -14.71 -15.64
C LEU A 383 13.04 -14.86 -17.15
N VAL A 384 11.80 -14.66 -17.59
CA VAL A 384 11.38 -14.80 -18.98
C VAL A 384 10.78 -13.49 -19.49
N ALA A 385 11.43 -12.89 -20.47
CA ALA A 385 11.01 -11.64 -21.11
C ALA A 385 10.83 -11.86 -22.62
N GLY A 386 9.63 -12.26 -23.04
CA GLY A 386 9.35 -12.65 -24.42
C GLY A 386 10.21 -13.86 -24.83
N PRO A 387 11.04 -13.78 -25.88
CA PRO A 387 11.92 -14.89 -26.29
C PRO A 387 13.19 -15.02 -25.44
N SER A 388 13.50 -14.03 -24.58
CA SER A 388 14.69 -14.05 -23.74
C SER A 388 14.42 -14.77 -22.43
N GLN A 389 15.25 -15.74 -22.08
CA GLN A 389 15.21 -16.44 -20.80
C GLN A 389 16.56 -16.28 -20.08
N SER A 390 16.52 -16.03 -18.78
CA SER A 390 17.70 -16.03 -17.92
C SER A 390 17.43 -16.89 -16.70
N ARG A 391 18.27 -17.89 -16.47
CA ARG A 391 18.24 -18.72 -15.27
C ARG A 391 19.47 -18.47 -14.43
N TYR A 392 19.25 -18.35 -13.13
CA TYR A 392 20.27 -18.15 -12.12
C TYR A 392 20.12 -19.16 -10.98
N LEU A 393 21.27 -19.67 -10.51
CA LEU A 393 21.37 -20.51 -9.32
C LEU A 393 22.13 -19.76 -8.22
N MET A 394 21.63 -19.77 -6.99
CA MET A 394 22.31 -19.16 -5.85
C MET A 394 23.51 -20.02 -5.41
N ILE A 395 24.67 -19.39 -5.21
CA ILE A 395 25.85 -20.06 -4.65
C ILE A 395 25.71 -20.06 -3.13
N GLN A 396 25.53 -21.25 -2.54
CA GLN A 396 25.20 -21.42 -1.13
C GLN A 396 26.25 -20.79 -0.20
N GLU A 397 27.53 -21.04 -0.45
CA GLU A 397 28.65 -20.60 0.40
C GLU A 397 28.93 -19.10 0.30
N ALA A 398 28.40 -18.46 -0.75
CA ALA A 398 28.55 -17.04 -1.03
C ALA A 398 27.22 -16.28 -0.93
N THR A 399 26.22 -16.85 -0.26
CA THR A 399 24.92 -16.21 -0.04
C THR A 399 24.55 -16.23 1.43
N GLY A 400 24.46 -15.04 2.01
CA GLY A 400 23.93 -14.83 3.36
C GLY A 400 22.50 -14.35 3.32
N GLY A 401 21.74 -14.67 4.36
CA GLY A 401 20.36 -14.26 4.48
C GLY A 401 19.95 -13.92 5.91
N GLU A 402 18.94 -13.07 5.99
CA GLU A 402 18.18 -12.79 7.19
C GLU A 402 16.70 -12.94 6.85
N GLY A 403 15.97 -13.60 7.74
CA GLY A 403 14.52 -13.73 7.66
C GLY A 403 13.93 -13.14 8.92
N GLU A 404 12.83 -12.44 8.81
CA GLU A 404 12.24 -11.73 9.93
C GLU A 404 10.78 -12.13 10.10
N ILE A 405 10.40 -12.52 11.32
CA ILE A 405 9.00 -12.72 11.71
C ILE A 405 8.73 -11.77 12.88
N SER A 406 7.97 -10.72 12.61
CA SER A 406 7.85 -9.59 13.53
C SER A 406 6.42 -9.19 13.75
N THR A 407 6.16 -8.68 14.95
CA THR A 407 4.87 -8.08 15.29
C THR A 407 5.04 -6.62 15.69
N PHE A 408 4.11 -5.80 15.21
CA PHE A 408 3.99 -4.40 15.53
C PHE A 408 2.74 -4.22 16.38
N GLN A 409 2.90 -3.70 17.59
CA GLN A 409 1.77 -3.33 18.43
C GLN A 409 1.94 -1.87 18.82
N ASN A 410 1.13 -0.98 18.25
CA ASN A 410 1.40 0.46 18.36
C ASN A 410 0.13 1.32 18.31
N LEU A 411 0.27 2.60 18.64
CA LEU A 411 -0.81 3.56 18.54
C LEU A 411 -1.02 4.05 17.11
N ARG A 412 -2.28 4.07 16.67
CA ARG A 412 -2.71 4.68 15.41
C ARG A 412 -2.40 6.18 15.38
N TRP A 413 -2.44 6.82 16.55
CA TRP A 413 -2.12 8.23 16.74
C TRP A 413 -1.35 8.44 18.05
N PRO A 414 -0.20 9.14 18.02
CA PRO A 414 0.42 9.75 16.85
C PRO A 414 1.10 8.73 15.93
N LYS A 415 1.24 9.08 14.64
CA LYS A 415 1.91 8.23 13.64
C LYS A 415 3.40 8.17 13.90
N ILE A 416 3.99 7.02 13.61
CA ILE A 416 5.42 6.80 13.80
C ILE A 416 6.19 7.00 12.49
N TYR A 417 7.36 7.61 12.61
CA TYR A 417 8.42 7.47 11.64
C TYR A 417 9.18 6.20 11.98
N TYR A 418 9.44 5.36 11.01
CA TYR A 418 10.16 4.12 11.18
C TYR A 418 11.13 3.96 10.01
N ASN A 419 12.39 3.78 10.37
CA ASN A 419 13.51 3.57 9.48
C ASN A 419 14.29 2.35 9.94
N TYR A 420 14.48 1.43 9.03
CA TYR A 420 15.08 0.14 9.28
C TYR A 420 16.15 -0.13 8.24
N PHE A 421 17.24 -0.77 8.66
CA PHE A 421 18.27 -1.30 7.79
C PHE A 421 18.54 -2.75 8.15
N CYS A 422 18.60 -3.63 7.15
CA CYS A 422 19.10 -5.00 7.28
C CYS A 422 20.22 -5.22 6.26
N ALA A 423 21.42 -5.51 6.76
CA ALA A 423 22.64 -5.69 5.98
C ALA A 423 23.21 -7.09 6.24
N PRO A 424 22.69 -8.14 5.57
CA PRO A 424 23.29 -9.47 5.64
C PRO A 424 24.63 -9.49 4.89
N ALA A 425 25.65 -10.07 5.50
CA ALA A 425 26.94 -10.27 4.85
C ALA A 425 26.84 -11.39 3.81
N PRO A 426 27.47 -11.27 2.62
CA PRO A 426 27.46 -12.34 1.61
C PRO A 426 27.99 -13.69 2.11
N SER A 427 28.87 -13.67 3.13
CA SER A 427 29.41 -14.88 3.75
C SER A 427 28.40 -15.65 4.62
N GLY A 428 27.23 -15.09 4.91
CA GLY A 428 26.24 -15.66 5.83
C GLY A 428 26.68 -15.74 7.30
N LYS A 429 27.82 -15.13 7.65
CA LYS A 429 28.41 -15.17 9.00
C LYS A 429 27.95 -14.04 9.92
N ASP A 430 27.60 -12.88 9.35
CA ASP A 430 27.19 -11.70 10.10
C ASP A 430 25.98 -11.05 9.39
N CYS A 431 25.08 -10.46 10.16
CA CYS A 431 24.02 -9.59 9.67
C CYS A 431 23.84 -8.43 10.64
N ARG A 432 23.72 -7.22 10.11
CA ARG A 432 23.52 -6.02 10.93
C ARG A 432 22.14 -5.45 10.71
N ILE A 433 21.40 -5.27 11.80
CA ILE A 433 20.09 -4.64 11.78
C ILE A 433 20.14 -3.34 12.57
N ARG A 434 19.69 -2.25 11.97
CA ARG A 434 19.57 -0.94 12.64
C ARG A 434 18.15 -0.45 12.49
N ILE A 435 17.52 -0.11 13.61
CA ILE A 435 16.16 0.42 13.62
C ILE A 435 16.18 1.76 14.33
N ARG A 436 15.55 2.74 13.71
CA ARG A 436 15.27 4.05 14.26
C ARG A 436 13.79 4.33 14.09
N SER A 437 13.14 4.67 15.19
CA SER A 437 11.76 5.13 15.21
C SER A 437 11.68 6.51 15.85
N ASP A 438 10.76 7.32 15.37
CA ASP A 438 10.44 8.65 15.89
C ASP A 438 8.96 8.97 15.63
N LEU A 439 8.53 10.20 15.90
CA LEU A 439 7.22 10.70 15.51
C LEU A 439 7.22 11.14 14.04
N LEU A 440 6.26 10.62 13.25
CA LEU A 440 5.98 11.14 11.93
C LEU A 440 5.05 12.35 12.06
N ARG A 441 5.60 13.55 11.96
CA ARG A 441 4.81 14.79 11.98
C ARG A 441 4.25 15.04 10.57
N GLY A 442 2.99 14.65 10.37
CA GLY A 442 2.22 14.99 9.18
C GLY A 442 1.77 16.46 9.17
N ASN A 443 1.48 16.97 7.97
CA ASN A 443 1.14 18.36 7.70
C ASN A 443 -0.19 18.78 8.39
N ARG A 444 -0.18 19.94 9.05
CA ARG A 444 -1.23 20.45 9.96
C ARG A 444 -2.47 20.95 9.21
N LYS A 445 -3.36 20.06 8.80
CA LYS A 445 -4.66 20.47 8.20
C LYS A 445 -5.86 20.27 9.11
N ASP A 446 -5.74 19.52 10.20
CA ASP A 446 -6.90 19.12 11.01
C ASP A 446 -6.69 19.48 12.51
N TRP A 447 -7.24 20.63 12.93
CA TRP A 447 -6.95 21.28 14.22
C TRP A 447 -7.31 20.43 15.44
N VAL A 448 -8.36 19.61 15.36
CA VAL A 448 -8.79 18.74 16.47
C VAL A 448 -7.80 17.59 16.66
N VAL A 449 -7.38 16.95 15.56
CA VAL A 449 -6.38 15.89 15.56
C VAL A 449 -5.03 16.45 16.00
N ASP A 450 -4.66 17.65 15.54
CA ASP A 450 -3.39 18.32 15.87
C ASP A 450 -3.30 18.59 17.39
N ARG A 451 -4.39 19.04 18.03
CA ARG A 451 -4.43 19.29 19.49
C ARG A 451 -4.40 18.01 20.32
N LEU A 452 -4.98 16.92 19.80
CA LEU A 452 -4.95 15.59 20.43
C LEU A 452 -3.56 14.96 20.29
N GLN A 453 -2.95 15.06 19.10
CA GLN A 453 -1.57 14.70 18.81
C GLN A 453 -0.57 15.55 19.63
N GLU A 454 -0.86 16.82 19.88
CA GLU A 454 -0.01 17.70 20.70
C GLU A 454 -0.06 17.27 22.18
N LYS A 455 -1.24 16.90 22.71
CA LYS A 455 -1.39 16.39 24.08
C LYS A 455 -0.76 14.99 24.24
N LEU A 456 -1.02 14.06 23.32
CA LEU A 456 -0.41 12.70 23.33
C LEU A 456 1.10 12.76 23.08
N GLY A 457 1.57 13.59 22.15
CA GLY A 457 2.98 13.81 21.85
C GLY A 457 3.76 14.45 23.00
N LYS A 458 3.11 15.22 23.89
CA LYS A 458 3.71 15.68 25.16
C LYS A 458 3.89 14.54 26.16
N MET A 459 3.05 13.50 26.09
CA MET A 459 3.06 12.35 27.00
C MET A 459 4.00 11.21 26.55
N VAL A 460 4.30 11.10 25.25
CA VAL A 460 5.05 9.96 24.70
C VAL A 460 6.33 10.40 23.98
N ARG A 461 7.48 9.87 24.38
CA ARG A 461 8.75 9.98 23.64
C ARG A 461 8.92 8.70 22.80
N PHE A 462 8.66 8.79 21.49
CA PHE A 462 8.77 7.65 20.56
C PHE A 462 10.17 7.47 19.95
N ALA A 463 11.14 8.32 20.30
CA ALA A 463 12.49 8.18 19.79
C ALA A 463 13.18 6.93 20.39
N ALA A 464 13.16 5.83 19.65
CA ALA A 464 13.89 4.61 19.97
C ALA A 464 14.82 4.24 18.82
N SER A 465 16.06 3.92 19.18
CA SER A 465 17.04 3.36 18.24
C SER A 465 17.70 2.13 18.86
N VAL A 466 17.82 1.08 18.06
CA VAL A 466 18.61 -0.12 18.36
C VAL A 466 19.51 -0.45 17.18
N ASP A 467 20.73 -0.88 17.52
CA ASP A 467 21.67 -1.48 16.59
C ASP A 467 21.91 -2.92 17.06
N LEU A 468 21.71 -3.88 16.16
CA LEU A 468 21.84 -5.31 16.40
C LEU A 468 22.90 -5.88 15.48
N GLN A 469 23.74 -6.73 16.05
CA GLN A 469 24.65 -7.59 15.33
C GLN A 469 24.20 -9.04 15.52
N ILE A 470 23.98 -9.72 14.42
CA ILE A 470 23.55 -11.12 14.35
C ILE A 470 24.75 -11.94 13.91
N GLY A 471 25.33 -12.68 14.85
CA GLY A 471 26.43 -13.61 14.60
C GLY A 471 26.06 -15.06 14.93
N GLU A 472 27.04 -15.95 14.86
CA GLU A 472 26.83 -17.39 15.12
C GLU A 472 26.36 -17.69 16.54
N GLU A 473 26.81 -16.90 17.51
CA GLU A 473 26.46 -17.00 18.92
C GLU A 473 25.10 -16.34 19.27
N GLY A 474 24.42 -15.72 18.31
CA GLY A 474 23.11 -15.09 18.47
C GLY A 474 23.11 -13.57 18.28
N VAL A 475 22.12 -12.91 18.87
CA VAL A 475 21.88 -11.46 18.72
C VAL A 475 22.57 -10.69 19.83
N ARG A 476 23.42 -9.72 19.46
CA ARG A 476 24.07 -8.78 20.38
C ARG A 476 23.62 -7.36 20.07
N ARG A 477 23.35 -6.56 21.10
CA ARG A 477 23.08 -5.12 20.95
C ARG A 477 24.42 -4.37 20.88
N SER A 478 24.61 -3.61 19.82
CA SER A 478 25.79 -2.75 19.67
C SER A 478 25.65 -1.47 20.51
N PRO A 479 26.75 -0.91 21.03
CA PRO A 479 26.70 0.37 21.75
C PRO A 479 26.18 1.49 20.85
N ARG A 480 25.16 2.24 21.32
CA ARG A 480 24.58 3.38 20.58
C ARG A 480 25.68 4.35 20.12
N GLY A 481 25.67 4.69 18.82
CA GLY A 481 26.42 5.82 18.27
C GLY A 481 27.91 5.57 17.97
N LYS A 482 28.41 4.33 18.02
CA LYS A 482 29.82 4.05 17.71
C LYS A 482 30.14 3.91 16.22
N GLU A 483 29.19 3.52 15.38
CA GLU A 483 29.42 3.34 13.94
C GLU A 483 28.45 4.19 13.11
N LYS A 484 28.98 5.22 12.43
CA LYS A 484 28.24 5.97 11.42
C LYS A 484 28.17 5.13 10.14
N TRP A 485 26.96 4.96 9.61
CA TRP A 485 26.77 4.47 8.25
C TRP A 485 26.37 5.67 7.41
N GLU A 486 27.04 5.82 6.28
CA GLU A 486 26.71 6.84 5.29
C GLU A 486 26.27 6.14 4.02
N ARG A 487 25.18 6.61 3.39
CA ARG A 487 24.76 6.07 2.11
C ARG A 487 25.79 6.43 1.05
N ALA A 488 26.18 5.44 0.26
CA ALA A 488 27.06 5.59 -0.89
C ALA A 488 26.21 5.76 -2.15
N GLY A 489 25.89 7.02 -2.49
CA GLY A 489 25.15 7.36 -3.71
C GLY A 489 23.64 7.15 -3.63
N GLU A 490 23.00 7.06 -4.79
CA GLU A 490 21.56 6.80 -4.93
C GLU A 490 21.21 5.33 -4.60
N PRO A 491 19.95 5.03 -4.24
CA PRO A 491 19.50 3.65 -4.12
C PRO A 491 19.74 2.84 -5.40
N ILE A 492 20.16 1.58 -5.23
CA ILE A 492 20.30 0.63 -6.34
C ILE A 492 18.92 0.25 -6.86
N LEU A 493 17.94 0.08 -5.96
CA LEU A 493 16.54 -0.22 -6.27
C LEU A 493 15.66 0.48 -5.23
N GLU A 494 14.55 1.09 -5.64
CA GLU A 494 13.59 1.74 -4.76
C GLU A 494 12.15 1.36 -5.17
N ILE A 495 11.41 0.77 -4.25
CA ILE A 495 9.98 0.48 -4.38
C ILE A 495 9.22 1.45 -3.48
N ASN A 496 8.30 2.22 -4.07
CA ASN A 496 7.49 3.22 -3.37
C ASN A 496 6.03 2.73 -3.25
N ASN A 497 5.64 2.35 -2.03
CA ASN A 497 4.26 2.02 -1.68
C ASN A 497 3.49 3.31 -1.42
N ASP A 498 2.91 3.88 -2.47
CA ASP A 498 2.31 5.21 -2.47
C ASP A 498 0.77 5.22 -2.37
N HIS A 499 0.17 4.04 -2.17
CA HIS A 499 -1.26 3.88 -1.85
C HIS A 499 -1.60 4.19 -0.38
N PHE A 500 -0.60 4.22 0.50
CA PHE A 500 -0.80 4.55 1.90
C PHE A 500 -1.26 6.01 2.06
N PRO A 501 -2.30 6.28 2.87
CA PRO A 501 -2.80 7.65 3.08
C PRO A 501 -1.88 8.50 3.96
N THR A 502 -1.05 7.87 4.82
CA THR A 502 -0.20 8.59 5.77
C THR A 502 1.05 9.18 5.12
N ALA A 503 1.78 8.39 4.33
CA ALA A 503 3.04 8.74 3.68
C ALA A 503 3.40 7.63 2.67
N VAL A 504 4.41 7.86 1.82
CA VAL A 504 4.97 6.82 0.95
C VAL A 504 5.88 5.93 1.77
N PHE A 505 5.60 4.63 1.81
CA PHE A 505 6.48 3.64 2.45
C PHE A 505 7.48 3.08 1.43
N GLN A 506 8.76 3.26 1.68
CA GLN A 506 9.83 3.03 0.72
C GLN A 506 10.65 1.81 1.12
N ARG A 507 10.87 0.91 0.17
CA ARG A 507 11.71 -0.29 0.31
C ARG A 507 12.87 -0.16 -0.66
N ARG A 508 14.08 -0.01 -0.15
CA ARG A 508 15.27 0.38 -0.94
C ARG A 508 16.40 -0.60 -0.77
N VAL A 509 17.07 -0.95 -1.86
CA VAL A 509 18.43 -1.51 -1.81
C VAL A 509 19.40 -0.35 -1.83
N VAL A 510 20.19 -0.18 -0.77
CA VAL A 510 21.17 0.89 -0.65
C VAL A 510 22.57 0.32 -0.42
N ALA A 511 23.57 1.02 -0.92
CA ALA A 511 24.96 0.81 -0.53
C ALA A 511 25.27 1.69 0.69
N LEU A 512 25.80 1.10 1.74
CA LEU A 512 26.22 1.77 2.96
C LEU A 512 27.72 1.66 3.12
N ARG A 513 28.38 2.73 3.55
CA ARG A 513 29.79 2.72 3.94
C ARG A 513 29.94 2.84 5.44
N ASP A 514 30.78 1.99 6.01
CA ASP A 514 31.23 2.12 7.39
C ASP A 514 32.32 3.20 7.55
N ALA A 515 32.72 3.47 8.79
CA ALA A 515 33.78 4.46 9.09
C ALA A 515 35.16 4.07 8.52
N LYS A 516 35.35 2.83 8.07
CA LYS A 516 36.58 2.32 7.44
C LYS A 516 36.50 2.34 5.91
N GLY A 517 35.37 2.77 5.34
CA GLY A 517 35.12 2.81 3.90
C GLY A 517 34.68 1.48 3.29
N HIS A 518 34.43 0.44 4.09
CA HIS A 518 33.88 -0.81 3.57
C HIS A 518 32.43 -0.61 3.17
N GLU A 519 32.09 -1.09 1.99
CA GLU A 519 30.76 -0.98 1.42
C GLU A 519 29.95 -2.26 1.66
N TYR A 520 28.71 -2.10 2.11
CA TYR A 520 27.77 -3.19 2.35
C TYR A 520 26.43 -2.83 1.72
N LEU A 521 25.79 -3.82 1.10
CA LEU A 521 24.42 -3.67 0.63
C LEU A 521 23.45 -3.91 1.78
N ALA A 522 22.41 -3.09 1.84
CA ALA A 522 21.37 -3.20 2.84
C ALA A 522 19.99 -2.98 2.23
N LEU A 523 19.00 -3.67 2.79
CA LEU A 523 17.60 -3.28 2.65
C LEU A 523 17.35 -2.14 3.61
N GLU A 524 16.87 -1.02 3.10
CA GLU A 524 16.35 0.08 3.87
C GLU A 524 14.84 0.14 3.75
N GLU A 525 14.16 0.25 4.89
CA GLU A 525 12.77 0.69 4.97
C GLU A 525 12.78 2.15 5.41
N ASN A 526 12.10 3.00 4.64
CA ASN A 526 12.05 4.43 4.89
C ASN A 526 10.66 4.99 4.61
N MET A 527 10.42 6.23 5.04
CA MET A 527 9.13 6.90 4.88
C MET A 527 9.34 8.30 4.30
N ASP A 528 8.51 8.67 3.33
CA ASP A 528 8.48 10.03 2.78
C ASP A 528 7.06 10.61 2.85
N THR A 529 6.91 11.76 3.49
CA THR A 529 5.63 12.47 3.56
C THR A 529 5.23 13.12 2.24
N LEU A 530 6.16 13.21 1.27
CA LEU A 530 5.92 13.74 -0.05
C LEU A 530 5.78 12.58 -1.04
N ASN A 531 4.59 12.43 -1.62
CA ASN A 531 4.42 11.55 -2.77
C ASN A 531 4.91 12.28 -4.04
N LEU A 532 6.03 11.82 -4.59
CA LEU A 532 6.62 12.33 -5.83
C LEU A 532 6.23 11.50 -7.07
N GLY A 533 5.42 10.45 -6.87
CA GLY A 533 4.89 9.60 -7.94
C GLY A 533 3.81 10.32 -8.74
N SER A 534 3.63 9.90 -9.99
CA SER A 534 2.57 10.42 -10.85
C SER A 534 1.23 9.80 -10.50
N ILE A 535 0.26 10.60 -10.02
CA ILE A 535 -1.08 10.10 -9.69
C ILE A 535 -2.01 10.29 -10.89
N ARG A 536 -2.42 9.18 -11.52
CA ARG A 536 -3.43 9.14 -12.60
C ARG A 536 -3.16 10.12 -13.76
N SER A 537 -1.89 10.42 -14.02
CA SER A 537 -1.50 11.40 -15.02
C SER A 537 -0.09 11.12 -15.51
N ASN A 538 0.05 10.96 -16.84
CA ASN A 538 1.34 10.85 -17.51
C ASN A 538 1.89 12.21 -17.98
N ARG A 539 1.27 13.31 -17.56
CA ARG A 539 1.70 14.67 -17.93
C ARG A 539 2.90 15.07 -17.11
N VAL A 540 4.01 15.34 -17.80
CA VAL A 540 5.21 15.91 -17.18
C VAL A 540 5.11 17.42 -17.20
N ALA A 541 5.11 18.03 -16.02
CA ALA A 541 5.26 19.46 -15.86
C ALA A 541 6.71 19.78 -15.46
N LYS A 542 7.29 20.81 -16.06
CA LYS A 542 8.58 21.34 -15.65
C LYS A 542 8.33 22.57 -14.78
N ALA A 543 8.83 22.54 -13.56
CA ALA A 543 8.82 23.68 -12.64
C ALA A 543 10.24 24.24 -12.50
N ALA A 544 10.37 25.55 -12.34
CA ALA A 544 11.63 26.21 -12.03
C ALA A 544 11.40 27.16 -10.85
N ALA A 545 12.31 27.12 -9.87
CA ALA A 545 12.35 28.04 -8.74
C ALA A 545 13.73 28.68 -8.71
N ILE A 546 13.78 29.98 -9.01
CA ILE A 546 15.02 30.76 -9.12
C ILE A 546 15.02 31.81 -8.01
N ARG A 547 16.18 31.97 -7.36
CA ARG A 547 16.38 32.95 -6.30
C ARG A 547 17.59 33.81 -6.63
N GLY A 548 17.36 35.11 -6.74
CA GLY A 548 18.37 36.12 -7.01
C GLY A 548 17.90 37.51 -6.58
N PRO A 549 18.80 38.50 -6.55
CA PRO A 549 18.47 39.86 -6.12
C PRO A 549 17.57 40.60 -7.13
N ASP A 550 17.67 40.28 -8.43
CA ASP A 550 16.84 40.87 -9.48
C ASP A 550 15.65 39.96 -9.80
N LYS A 551 14.47 40.39 -9.37
CA LYS A 551 13.23 39.63 -9.56
C LYS A 551 12.80 39.50 -11.03
N PHE A 552 13.15 40.46 -11.89
CA PHE A 552 12.79 40.41 -13.31
C PHE A 552 13.66 39.39 -14.04
N ALA A 553 14.97 39.42 -13.79
CA ALA A 553 15.90 38.42 -14.31
C ALA A 553 15.52 37.01 -13.82
N ASN A 554 15.16 36.86 -12.54
CA ASN A 554 14.70 35.58 -12.00
C ASN A 554 13.44 35.07 -12.72
N LEU A 555 12.45 35.95 -12.99
CA LEU A 555 11.25 35.57 -13.72
C LEU A 555 11.56 35.19 -15.16
N ASP A 556 12.44 35.92 -15.84
CA ASP A 556 12.88 35.58 -17.20
C ASP A 556 13.56 34.21 -17.25
N GLU A 557 14.43 33.90 -16.28
CA GLU A 557 15.06 32.58 -16.16
C GLU A 557 14.02 31.48 -15.88
N VAL A 558 12.99 31.75 -15.07
CA VAL A 558 11.87 30.82 -14.87
C VAL A 558 11.14 30.56 -16.19
N LEU A 559 10.82 31.60 -16.97
CA LEU A 559 10.15 31.47 -18.26
C LEU A 559 10.99 30.67 -19.27
N GLU A 560 12.30 30.88 -19.27
CA GLU A 560 13.25 30.13 -20.11
C GLU A 560 13.34 28.67 -19.67
N ARG A 561 13.66 28.40 -18.39
CA ARG A 561 13.83 27.04 -17.89
C ARG A 561 12.56 26.22 -18.03
N THR A 562 11.38 26.82 -17.91
CA THR A 562 10.09 26.12 -18.09
C THR A 562 9.69 25.95 -19.57
N GLY A 563 10.37 26.62 -20.50
CA GLY A 563 9.98 26.65 -21.91
C GLY A 563 8.62 27.32 -22.13
N PHE A 564 8.28 28.34 -21.32
CA PHE A 564 6.95 28.95 -21.26
C PHE A 564 6.45 29.40 -22.64
N PHE A 565 7.27 30.13 -23.39
CA PHE A 565 6.86 30.67 -24.70
C PHE A 565 6.69 29.61 -25.78
N GLU A 566 7.44 28.51 -25.72
CA GLU A 566 7.26 27.37 -26.62
C GLU A 566 5.91 26.71 -26.36
N LYS A 567 5.58 26.49 -25.08
CA LYS A 567 4.27 25.96 -24.66
C LYS A 567 3.11 26.89 -25.06
N LEU A 568 3.29 28.20 -24.90
CA LEU A 568 2.29 29.18 -25.31
C LEU A 568 2.06 29.15 -26.82
N ARG A 569 3.13 29.04 -27.62
CA ARG A 569 3.03 28.90 -29.09
C ARG A 569 2.34 27.60 -29.49
N GLU A 570 2.69 26.47 -28.87
CA GLU A 570 2.02 25.18 -29.09
C GLU A 570 0.53 25.26 -28.75
N ALA A 571 0.17 25.86 -27.62
CA ALA A 571 -1.23 26.05 -27.24
C ALA A 571 -1.99 26.91 -28.26
N GLY A 572 -1.39 28.01 -28.72
CA GLY A 572 -1.96 28.85 -29.77
C GLY A 572 -2.19 28.08 -31.07
N SER A 573 -1.20 27.28 -31.52
CA SER A 573 -1.29 26.52 -32.76
C SER A 573 -2.46 25.53 -32.79
N ARG A 574 -2.84 24.95 -31.64
CA ARG A 574 -3.99 24.03 -31.54
C ARG A 574 -5.34 24.71 -31.76
N THR A 575 -5.41 26.03 -31.56
CA THR A 575 -6.66 26.79 -31.74
C THR A 575 -6.87 27.25 -33.18
N GLY A 576 -5.81 27.24 -34.01
CA GLY A 576 -5.82 27.84 -35.35
C GLY A 576 -5.94 29.38 -35.37
N LYS A 577 -6.00 30.04 -34.21
CA LYS A 577 -6.09 31.51 -34.12
C LYS A 577 -4.75 32.17 -34.43
N LYS A 578 -4.81 33.39 -34.97
CA LYS A 578 -3.63 34.27 -35.05
C LYS A 578 -3.23 34.71 -33.65
N LYS A 579 -1.98 35.12 -33.45
CA LYS A 579 -1.46 35.51 -32.13
C LYS A 579 -2.22 36.71 -31.55
N GLU A 580 -2.65 37.61 -32.41
CA GLU A 580 -3.36 38.83 -32.05
C GLU A 580 -4.77 38.52 -31.53
N ASP A 581 -5.39 37.46 -32.07
CA ASP A 581 -6.75 37.01 -31.75
C ASP A 581 -6.80 36.02 -30.57
N LEU A 582 -5.65 35.43 -30.20
CA LEU A 582 -5.56 34.47 -29.10
C LEU A 582 -5.72 35.19 -27.75
N ALA A 583 -6.86 34.96 -27.09
CA ALA A 583 -7.11 35.45 -25.75
C ALA A 583 -6.18 34.77 -24.73
N ILE A 584 -5.42 35.56 -23.98
CA ILE A 584 -4.55 35.10 -22.89
C ILE A 584 -4.95 35.81 -21.61
N ILE A 585 -5.38 35.04 -20.62
CA ILE A 585 -5.77 35.54 -19.31
C ILE A 585 -4.71 35.18 -18.27
N VAL A 586 -4.13 36.18 -17.61
CA VAL A 586 -3.23 36.03 -16.46
C VAL A 586 -4.07 36.20 -15.18
N LYS A 587 -4.18 35.15 -14.37
CA LYS A 587 -4.93 35.17 -13.10
C LYS A 587 -3.98 35.16 -11.89
N PRO A 588 -3.51 36.32 -11.41
CA PRO A 588 -2.79 36.42 -10.15
C PRO A 588 -3.75 36.33 -8.95
N ASN A 589 -3.20 36.25 -7.74
CA ASN A 589 -3.98 36.44 -6.50
C ASN A 589 -3.73 37.85 -5.97
N PHE A 590 -4.78 38.67 -5.85
CA PHE A 590 -4.69 39.97 -5.17
C PHE A 590 -5.97 40.40 -4.43
N MET A 591 -7.07 39.65 -4.56
CA MET A 591 -8.36 40.07 -3.99
C MET A 591 -8.49 39.90 -2.48
N PHE A 592 -7.52 39.25 -1.83
CA PHE A 592 -7.38 39.19 -0.37
C PHE A 592 -6.39 40.22 0.20
N MET A 593 -5.83 41.11 -0.63
CA MET A 593 -4.97 42.19 -0.14
C MET A 593 -5.74 43.10 0.82
N TYR A 594 -5.17 43.34 1.99
CA TYR A 594 -5.68 44.30 2.98
C TYR A 594 -4.68 45.45 3.28
N SER A 595 -3.42 45.31 2.86
CA SER A 595 -2.37 46.31 3.06
C SER A 595 -1.28 46.17 1.99
N THR A 596 -0.88 47.27 1.37
CA THR A 596 0.27 47.31 0.44
C THR A 596 1.61 47.06 1.15
N LYS A 597 1.65 47.18 2.48
CA LYS A 597 2.84 46.85 3.29
C LYS A 597 2.98 45.34 3.50
N ASP A 598 1.89 44.58 3.50
CA ASP A 598 1.93 43.12 3.60
C ASP A 598 1.89 42.46 2.22
N ARG A 599 3.10 42.29 1.65
CA ARG A 599 3.32 41.69 0.33
C ARG A 599 3.01 40.19 0.28
N SER A 600 2.67 39.53 1.39
CA SER A 600 2.27 38.11 1.37
C SER A 600 0.84 37.87 0.90
N THR A 601 0.05 38.94 0.78
CA THR A 601 -1.40 38.89 0.53
C THR A 601 -1.80 39.14 -0.93
N PHE A 602 -0.83 39.49 -1.78
CA PHE A 602 -1.01 39.68 -3.21
C PHE A 602 0.26 39.33 -3.98
N THR A 603 0.07 38.95 -5.23
CA THR A 603 1.17 38.66 -6.18
C THR A 603 1.87 39.98 -6.54
N ASP A 604 3.20 39.97 -6.64
CA ASP A 604 3.99 41.17 -6.93
C ASP A 604 3.53 41.81 -8.27
N PRO A 605 2.98 43.04 -8.24
CA PRO A 605 2.37 43.70 -9.40
C PRO A 605 3.38 43.98 -10.51
N GLU A 606 4.63 44.29 -10.16
CA GLU A 606 5.68 44.56 -11.15
C GLU A 606 6.07 43.27 -11.91
N LEU A 607 6.01 42.11 -11.25
CA LEU A 607 6.25 40.82 -11.93
C LEU A 607 5.11 40.44 -12.86
N ILE A 608 3.86 40.79 -12.52
CA ILE A 608 2.69 40.62 -13.40
C ILE A 608 2.85 41.50 -14.65
N GLU A 609 3.14 42.78 -14.46
CA GLU A 609 3.38 43.74 -15.54
C GLU A 609 4.53 43.28 -16.45
N HIS A 610 5.63 42.81 -15.86
CA HIS A 610 6.76 42.26 -16.62
C HIS A 610 6.35 41.03 -17.43
N LEU A 611 5.63 40.06 -16.84
CA LEU A 611 5.15 38.89 -17.57
C LEU A 611 4.27 39.27 -18.76
N ILE A 612 3.29 40.16 -18.55
CA ILE A 612 2.38 40.62 -19.60
C ILE A 612 3.16 41.36 -20.69
N LYS A 613 4.11 42.22 -20.33
CA LYS A 613 5.00 42.89 -21.28
C LYS A 613 5.78 41.88 -22.14
N ARG A 614 6.36 40.85 -21.52
CA ARG A 614 7.10 39.80 -22.25
C ARG A 614 6.19 39.00 -23.19
N ILE A 615 4.94 38.73 -22.81
CA ILE A 615 3.94 38.11 -23.69
C ILE A 615 3.60 39.05 -24.85
N HIS A 616 3.41 40.34 -24.58
CA HIS A 616 3.14 41.35 -25.60
C HIS A 616 4.31 41.49 -26.60
N GLU A 617 5.56 41.50 -26.14
CA GLU A 617 6.76 41.52 -27.01
C GLU A 617 6.84 40.31 -27.97
N LYS A 618 6.18 39.18 -27.64
CA LYS A 618 6.09 37.99 -28.52
C LYS A 618 4.98 38.05 -29.58
N GLY A 619 4.23 39.15 -29.63
CA GLY A 619 3.20 39.43 -30.65
C GLY A 619 1.76 39.18 -30.20
N TYR A 620 1.52 38.74 -28.97
CA TYR A 620 0.16 38.55 -28.46
C TYR A 620 -0.44 39.90 -28.06
N ARG A 621 -1.73 40.12 -28.36
CA ARG A 621 -2.40 41.43 -28.18
C ARG A 621 -3.69 41.34 -27.35
N ASN A 622 -4.44 40.26 -27.47
CA ASN A 622 -5.63 40.04 -26.65
C ASN A 622 -5.25 39.50 -25.26
N LEU A 623 -4.77 40.40 -24.40
CA LEU A 623 -4.28 40.10 -23.05
C LEU A 623 -5.23 40.64 -21.98
N SER A 624 -5.47 39.85 -20.95
CA SER A 624 -6.24 40.26 -19.77
C SER A 624 -5.56 39.81 -18.48
N CYS A 625 -5.67 40.62 -17.43
CA CYS A 625 -5.36 40.24 -16.05
C CYS A 625 -6.68 40.13 -15.29
N ALA A 626 -6.96 38.98 -14.70
CA ALA A 626 -8.29 38.67 -14.20
C ALA A 626 -8.29 38.21 -12.73
N GLU A 627 -9.30 38.62 -11.98
CA GLU A 627 -9.58 38.13 -10.62
C GLU A 627 -11.08 38.08 -10.36
N ALA A 628 -11.50 37.32 -9.35
CA ALA A 628 -12.87 37.27 -8.87
C ALA A 628 -12.99 38.01 -7.53
N ARG A 629 -14.12 38.67 -7.29
CA ARG A 629 -14.37 39.34 -6.02
C ARG A 629 -14.25 38.36 -4.85
N SER A 630 -13.64 38.83 -3.77
CA SER A 630 -13.51 38.07 -2.52
C SER A 630 -14.60 38.46 -1.54
N THR A 631 -14.72 37.70 -0.45
CA THR A 631 -15.62 37.99 0.66
C THR A 631 -15.38 39.35 1.31
N TYR A 632 -14.20 39.96 1.12
CA TYR A 632 -13.96 41.33 1.61
C TYR A 632 -14.86 42.35 0.93
N GLY A 633 -15.29 42.12 -0.32
CA GLY A 633 -16.24 42.98 -1.01
C GLY A 633 -17.62 43.04 -0.34
N THR A 634 -17.96 42.07 0.52
CA THR A 634 -19.19 42.10 1.32
C THR A 634 -19.10 43.08 2.48
N PHE A 635 -17.90 43.28 3.06
CA PHE A 635 -17.71 44.03 4.30
C PHE A 635 -17.06 45.41 4.10
N PHE A 636 -16.35 45.61 2.99
CA PHE A 636 -15.58 46.82 2.72
C PHE A 636 -15.92 47.39 1.34
N LYS A 637 -15.99 48.73 1.26
CA LYS A 637 -16.18 49.46 -0.01
C LYS A 637 -14.88 49.47 -0.83
N ASN A 638 -14.97 49.81 -2.12
CA ASN A 638 -13.82 49.95 -3.02
C ASN A 638 -13.03 48.64 -3.20
N ARG A 639 -13.76 47.52 -3.24
CA ARG A 639 -13.23 46.15 -3.37
C ARG A 639 -13.59 45.51 -4.71
N GLU A 640 -14.01 46.31 -5.68
CA GLU A 640 -14.14 45.87 -7.06
C GLU A 640 -12.75 45.50 -7.61
N VAL A 641 -12.68 44.50 -8.49
CA VAL A 641 -11.40 43.97 -8.99
C VAL A 641 -10.52 45.06 -9.60
N LYS A 642 -11.11 45.95 -10.40
CA LYS A 642 -10.42 47.09 -11.02
C LYS A 642 -9.86 48.07 -9.99
N THR A 643 -10.62 48.34 -8.93
CA THR A 643 -10.21 49.25 -7.85
C THR A 643 -9.00 48.69 -7.10
N VAL A 644 -9.04 47.41 -6.75
CA VAL A 644 -7.94 46.73 -6.05
C VAL A 644 -6.71 46.62 -6.93
N ALA A 645 -6.88 46.26 -8.21
CA ALA A 645 -5.79 46.18 -9.18
C ALA A 645 -5.05 47.52 -9.33
N ALA A 646 -5.79 48.62 -9.50
CA ALA A 646 -5.20 49.96 -9.56
C ALA A 646 -4.46 50.32 -8.26
N HIS A 647 -5.03 49.97 -7.10
CA HIS A 647 -4.43 50.25 -5.80
C HIS A 647 -3.09 49.53 -5.57
N ILE A 648 -2.94 48.31 -6.09
CA ILE A 648 -1.66 47.59 -6.01
C ILE A 648 -0.67 47.98 -7.12
N GLY A 649 -1.07 48.82 -8.08
CA GLY A 649 -0.19 49.30 -9.14
C GLY A 649 -0.25 48.51 -10.46
N LEU A 650 -1.33 47.77 -10.72
CA LEU A 650 -1.61 47.23 -12.05
C LEU A 650 -2.21 48.32 -12.94
N SER A 651 -1.57 48.60 -14.07
CA SER A 651 -1.88 49.75 -14.93
C SER A 651 -3.04 49.50 -15.90
N GLY A 652 -3.23 48.26 -16.35
CA GLY A 652 -4.16 47.95 -17.44
C GLY A 652 -3.79 48.61 -18.78
N GLY A 653 -2.51 48.90 -19.01
CA GLY A 653 -2.05 49.61 -20.21
C GLY A 653 -2.23 48.80 -21.50
N ASN A 654 -1.44 47.73 -21.67
CA ASN A 654 -1.48 46.86 -22.86
C ASN A 654 -2.36 45.61 -22.66
N TYR A 655 -3.23 45.61 -21.64
CA TYR A 655 -4.07 44.47 -21.27
C TYR A 655 -5.32 44.95 -20.53
N ARG A 656 -6.40 44.17 -20.56
CA ARG A 656 -7.65 44.49 -19.84
C ARG A 656 -7.60 43.97 -18.40
N ILE A 657 -8.15 44.73 -17.45
CA ILE A 657 -8.43 44.20 -16.10
C ILE A 657 -9.86 43.65 -16.09
N LEU A 658 -9.99 42.34 -15.90
CA LEU A 658 -11.24 41.60 -15.99
C LEU A 658 -11.72 41.18 -14.59
N ASP A 659 -13.00 41.46 -14.30
CA ASP A 659 -13.68 40.98 -13.08
C ASP A 659 -14.42 39.68 -13.42
N LEU A 660 -13.91 38.55 -12.94
CA LEU A 660 -14.47 37.22 -13.15
C LEU A 660 -15.77 36.97 -12.38
N SER A 661 -16.22 37.94 -11.57
CA SER A 661 -17.52 37.89 -10.90
C SER A 661 -18.65 38.54 -11.70
N ASP A 662 -18.33 39.19 -12.82
CA ASP A 662 -19.29 39.76 -13.76
C ASP A 662 -19.48 38.83 -14.99
N ASP A 663 -20.48 39.10 -15.84
CA ASP A 663 -20.77 38.40 -17.10
C ASP A 663 -20.71 36.86 -17.00
N LEU A 664 -21.50 36.31 -16.08
CA LEU A 664 -21.48 34.90 -15.73
C LEU A 664 -22.41 34.06 -16.62
N GLU A 665 -21.90 32.95 -17.11
CA GLU A 665 -22.65 31.91 -17.84
C GLU A 665 -22.59 30.58 -17.09
N GLU A 666 -23.61 29.74 -17.26
CA GLU A 666 -23.64 28.40 -16.68
C GLU A 666 -22.65 27.49 -17.43
N TYR A 667 -21.72 26.88 -16.69
CA TYR A 667 -20.75 25.93 -17.20
C TYR A 667 -20.77 24.64 -16.38
N SER A 668 -20.78 23.50 -17.08
CA SER A 668 -20.80 22.19 -16.45
C SER A 668 -19.40 21.59 -16.39
N PHE A 669 -18.76 21.66 -15.23
CA PHE A 669 -17.50 20.97 -14.98
C PHE A 669 -17.72 19.46 -14.84
N SER A 670 -16.75 18.66 -15.29
CA SER A 670 -16.77 17.20 -15.09
C SER A 670 -16.55 16.83 -13.61
N GLY A 671 -17.09 15.69 -13.18
CA GLY A 671 -16.85 15.13 -11.85
C GLY A 671 -17.66 15.82 -10.75
N LYS A 672 -17.08 15.92 -9.54
CA LYS A 672 -17.78 16.42 -8.33
C LYS A 672 -18.10 17.92 -8.35
N LEU A 673 -17.49 18.67 -9.26
CA LEU A 673 -17.74 20.11 -9.39
C LEU A 673 -19.13 20.39 -9.98
N GLY A 674 -19.57 19.64 -10.99
CA GLY A 674 -20.91 19.81 -11.55
C GLY A 674 -21.14 21.20 -12.17
N ARG A 675 -22.36 21.74 -12.04
CA ARG A 675 -22.74 23.00 -12.69
C ARG A 675 -22.37 24.21 -11.83
N HIS A 676 -21.64 25.15 -12.43
CA HIS A 676 -21.20 26.38 -11.82
C HIS A 676 -21.38 27.56 -12.77
N PHE A 677 -21.45 28.76 -12.22
CA PHE A 677 -21.41 29.99 -13.01
C PHE A 677 -19.96 30.46 -13.17
N VAL A 678 -19.53 30.70 -14.40
CA VAL A 678 -18.18 31.17 -14.74
C VAL A 678 -18.27 32.40 -15.63
N ASN A 679 -17.31 33.31 -15.53
CA ASN A 679 -17.25 34.44 -16.45
C ASN A 679 -17.08 33.93 -17.90
N ARG A 680 -17.82 34.51 -18.84
CA ARG A 680 -17.82 34.11 -20.26
C ARG A 680 -16.44 34.13 -20.94
N GLU A 681 -15.53 35.00 -20.52
CA GLU A 681 -14.18 35.05 -21.09
C GLU A 681 -13.23 33.97 -20.51
N TRP A 682 -13.57 33.34 -19.39
CA TRP A 682 -12.79 32.30 -18.70
C TRP A 682 -13.11 30.89 -19.20
#